data_AF-A0A6I2ZST4-F1
#
_entry.id   AF-A0A6I2ZST4-F1
#
_cell.length_a   1.000
_cell.length_b   1.000
_cell.length_c   1.000
_cell.angle_alpha   90.00
_cell.angle_beta   90.00
_cell.angle_gamma   90.00
#
_symmetry.space_group_name_H-M   'P 1'
#
loop_
_entity.id
_entity.type
_entity.pdbx_description
1 polymer ?
#
loop_
_entity_poly.entity_id
_entity_poly.type
_entity_poly.pdbx_seq_one_letter_code
_entity_poly.pdbx_strand_id
1 'polypeptide(L)'
;MTSPRITDETGRVLGGRYRLVAPVGTGTSSRVFLAIDLQLKRRVAVKLLHAALAEDQAFLQRFRAEARAAGALNHPNIVSVFDWGEDTAEGALVPYLVTEYLGGGSLRSMLDHSGVLSQSQTLVVGLQTARALAHAHLRGLVHRDVKPGNLLFDEEGRLRLADFGLARALAEASWTEPSGSMAGSTRYASPEQALGRRLDGRSDVYSLTLLLVECVTGQVPLMGETTASTLALRTQSDLELDASLGGLRSVLERAGRLDPTDRPEAAEFEIALMAAAEELARPEPLPIVLTLGVAEQTAELRQVSGLGLIQNLGAEPERGAAPEQADPEQAGSDQADSEQFEPAIQPLPQEGLAYPGLAADPEPQFAAAVPIASDDQAFADPAFGATSAATTVAGPATVLPSGQHDSPDEHAQGSGVPTVKPPRSARKKPRTRTLVAAGCAVLILALAGWWFFIRVPVHAVPDLIGLNLNVATAQAQDLGYVVDSSTKDRQDGTVAGQVLAQTPAPDKSLPEGSTVQLTVSLGATLTPLPAVVGLPEPEALAALEAAGLAVGAVTRSMNEEVAKDAVITATSAAGQEPVNAQGEIPRGTVVDLAVSDGPAPRVVPDGLVGAPVDQARAALAAVQLEAAVNEDYSETVPPGYIISSNKEPGTEVPRGYTLTLIMSKGPAPIAVPDVRNLSGSAAAAQLESQGLTVSGIEGPPSGLVLQTDPTPGELVPRGTAVRIFTKK
;
A
#
# COMPACT_ATOMS: atom_id res chain seq x y z
N MET A 1 11.15 -32.04 -11.57
CA MET A 1 9.96 -32.78 -11.11
C MET A 1 8.77 -32.23 -11.86
N THR A 2 7.82 -33.07 -12.28
CA THR A 2 6.67 -32.63 -13.09
C THR A 2 5.60 -32.10 -12.15
N SER A 3 5.21 -30.83 -12.27
CA SER A 3 4.10 -30.29 -11.46
C SER A 3 2.81 -31.11 -11.72
N PRO A 4 2.04 -31.48 -10.68
CA PRO A 4 0.80 -32.22 -10.85
C PRO A 4 -0.17 -31.43 -11.71
N ARG A 5 -0.94 -32.13 -12.56
CA ARG A 5 -1.92 -31.46 -13.41
C ARG A 5 -3.04 -30.92 -12.53
N ILE A 6 -3.61 -29.81 -12.96
CA ILE A 6 -4.72 -29.12 -12.29
C ILE A 6 -5.88 -30.08 -11.96
N THR A 7 -6.11 -31.07 -12.82
CA THR A 7 -7.12 -32.14 -12.66
C THR A 7 -6.91 -33.03 -11.44
N ASP A 8 -5.67 -33.19 -10.97
CA ASP A 8 -5.27 -34.24 -10.04
C ASP A 8 -5.66 -33.91 -8.58
N GLU A 9 -6.03 -32.64 -8.31
CA GLU A 9 -6.55 -32.17 -7.02
C GLU A 9 -8.08 -32.32 -6.88
N THR A 10 -8.78 -32.68 -7.96
CA THR A 10 -10.25 -32.76 -7.96
C THR A 10 -10.74 -33.85 -7.02
N GLY A 11 -11.73 -33.52 -6.17
CA GLY A 11 -12.26 -34.41 -5.13
C GLY A 11 -11.53 -34.34 -3.79
N ARG A 12 -10.34 -33.72 -3.72
CA ARG A 12 -9.61 -33.48 -2.46
C ARG A 12 -10.44 -32.61 -1.52
N VAL A 13 -10.34 -32.86 -0.21
CA VAL A 13 -11.03 -32.08 0.84
C VAL A 13 -10.01 -31.35 1.71
N LEU A 14 -9.85 -30.04 1.48
CA LEU A 14 -8.92 -29.19 2.23
C LEU A 14 -9.48 -28.86 3.61
N GLY A 15 -8.63 -28.91 4.63
CA GLY A 15 -8.99 -28.63 6.03
C GLY A 15 -10.15 -29.48 6.58
N GLY A 16 -10.43 -30.63 5.96
CA GLY A 16 -11.61 -31.45 6.26
C GLY A 16 -12.97 -30.80 5.92
N ARG A 17 -12.98 -29.64 5.26
CA ARG A 17 -14.19 -28.81 5.04
C ARG A 17 -14.46 -28.48 3.58
N TYR A 18 -13.44 -28.20 2.78
CA TYR A 18 -13.62 -27.66 1.42
C TYR A 18 -13.29 -28.71 0.36
N ARG A 19 -14.33 -29.31 -0.24
CA ARG A 19 -14.14 -30.30 -1.32
C ARG A 19 -13.96 -29.60 -2.66
N LEU A 20 -12.80 -29.75 -3.28
CA LEU A 20 -12.54 -29.26 -4.64
C LEU A 20 -13.37 -30.07 -5.66
N VAL A 21 -14.07 -29.37 -6.56
CA VAL A 21 -15.01 -29.95 -7.54
C VAL A 21 -14.51 -29.83 -8.96
N ALA A 22 -14.08 -28.63 -9.36
CA ALA A 22 -13.61 -28.34 -10.70
C ALA A 22 -12.57 -27.21 -10.68
N PRO A 23 -11.59 -27.22 -11.60
CA PRO A 23 -10.68 -26.11 -11.76
C PRO A 23 -11.36 -24.95 -12.48
N VAL A 24 -11.09 -23.74 -12.01
CA VAL A 24 -11.67 -22.48 -12.50
C VAL A 24 -10.62 -21.62 -13.21
N GLY A 25 -9.36 -21.72 -12.80
CA GLY A 25 -8.27 -21.03 -13.50
C GLY A 25 -6.90 -21.20 -12.87
N THR A 26 -5.88 -20.71 -13.57
CA THR A 26 -4.48 -20.68 -13.11
C THR A 26 -3.89 -19.28 -13.28
N GLY A 27 -3.30 -18.76 -12.20
CA GLY A 27 -2.39 -17.63 -12.25
C GLY A 27 -0.95 -18.08 -11.97
N THR A 28 0.02 -17.20 -12.22
CA THR A 28 1.46 -17.46 -12.02
C THR A 28 1.77 -18.08 -10.66
N SER A 29 1.12 -17.59 -9.59
CA SER A 29 1.42 -17.98 -8.21
C SER A 29 0.37 -18.89 -7.55
N SER A 30 -0.71 -19.26 -8.26
CA SER A 30 -1.86 -19.96 -7.64
C SER A 30 -2.77 -20.69 -8.63
N ARG A 31 -3.44 -21.75 -8.17
CA ARG A 31 -4.53 -22.44 -8.88
C ARG A 31 -5.86 -22.14 -8.18
N VAL A 32 -6.91 -21.85 -8.95
CA VAL A 32 -8.26 -21.55 -8.43
C VAL A 32 -9.21 -22.69 -8.80
N PHE A 33 -9.99 -23.15 -7.81
CA PHE A 33 -10.97 -24.22 -7.95
C PHE A 33 -12.33 -23.76 -7.46
N LEU A 34 -13.40 -24.26 -8.09
CA LEU A 34 -14.72 -24.34 -7.47
C LEU A 34 -14.66 -25.45 -6.41
N ALA A 35 -15.19 -25.15 -5.23
CA ALA A 35 -15.30 -26.10 -4.14
C ALA A 35 -16.67 -26.00 -3.46
N ILE A 36 -17.01 -27.05 -2.70
CA ILE A 36 -18.15 -27.05 -1.79
C ILE A 36 -17.64 -26.97 -0.35
N ASP A 37 -18.11 -25.96 0.38
CA ASP A 37 -18.02 -25.92 1.84
C ASP A 37 -18.97 -27.01 2.38
N LEU A 38 -18.42 -28.10 2.90
CA LEU A 38 -19.21 -29.24 3.37
C LEU A 38 -20.02 -28.95 4.65
N GLN A 39 -19.67 -27.89 5.39
CA GLN A 39 -20.37 -27.48 6.62
C GLN A 39 -21.52 -26.53 6.31
N LEU A 40 -21.23 -25.41 5.62
CA LEU A 40 -22.24 -24.42 5.22
C LEU A 40 -22.99 -24.81 3.94
N LYS A 41 -22.56 -25.90 3.30
CA LYS A 41 -23.22 -26.53 2.16
C LYS A 41 -23.46 -25.58 0.97
N ARG A 42 -22.44 -24.78 0.63
CA ARG A 42 -22.47 -23.75 -0.42
C ARG A 42 -21.28 -23.85 -1.37
N ARG A 43 -21.45 -23.31 -2.59
CA ARG A 43 -20.36 -23.08 -3.56
C ARG A 43 -19.42 -21.99 -3.02
N VAL A 44 -18.12 -22.23 -3.10
CA VAL A 44 -17.04 -21.28 -2.77
C VAL A 44 -15.92 -21.42 -3.80
N ALA A 45 -15.16 -20.35 -4.03
CA ALA A 45 -13.90 -20.45 -4.77
C ALA A 45 -12.77 -20.70 -3.77
N VAL A 46 -11.83 -21.59 -4.13
CA VAL A 46 -10.63 -21.85 -3.33
C VAL A 46 -9.40 -21.63 -4.17
N LYS A 47 -8.56 -20.69 -3.74
CA LYS A 47 -7.29 -20.33 -4.36
C LYS A 47 -6.16 -21.01 -3.58
N LEU A 48 -5.57 -22.06 -4.15
CA LEU A 48 -4.40 -22.75 -3.62
C LEU A 48 -3.14 -22.06 -4.14
N LEU A 49 -2.25 -21.65 -3.24
CA LEU A 49 -0.93 -21.13 -3.62
C LEU A 49 0.02 -22.27 -4.00
N HIS A 50 1.09 -21.98 -4.75
CA HIS A 50 2.13 -22.98 -5.03
C HIS A 50 2.94 -23.31 -3.77
N ALA A 51 3.30 -24.58 -3.60
CA ALA A 51 4.03 -25.09 -2.42
C ALA A 51 5.38 -24.39 -2.18
N ALA A 52 6.07 -23.95 -3.25
CA ALA A 52 7.33 -23.20 -3.16
C ALA A 52 7.21 -21.87 -2.38
N LEU A 53 6.01 -21.28 -2.30
CA LEU A 53 5.75 -20.07 -1.52
C LEU A 53 5.56 -20.36 -0.01
N ALA A 54 5.33 -21.62 0.37
CA ALA A 54 5.04 -22.01 1.74
C ALA A 54 6.29 -22.26 2.60
N GLU A 55 7.47 -22.31 1.99
CA GLU A 55 8.75 -22.47 2.70
C GLU A 55 9.21 -21.16 3.36
N ASP A 56 8.79 -19.98 2.86
CA ASP A 56 9.05 -18.68 3.48
C ASP A 56 8.03 -18.38 4.60
N GLN A 57 8.47 -18.48 5.86
CA GLN A 57 7.64 -18.11 7.02
C GLN A 57 7.25 -16.63 7.05
N ALA A 58 8.08 -15.73 6.52
CA ALA A 58 7.77 -14.30 6.45
C ALA A 58 6.69 -14.04 5.40
N PHE A 59 6.72 -14.75 4.27
CA PHE A 59 5.62 -14.77 3.29
C PHE A 59 4.32 -15.25 3.94
N LEU A 60 4.33 -16.39 4.66
CA LEU A 60 3.13 -16.90 5.33
C LEU A 60 2.56 -15.90 6.34
N GLN A 61 3.41 -15.21 7.12
CA GLN A 61 2.95 -14.17 8.04
C GLN A 61 2.30 -12.98 7.30
N ARG A 62 2.90 -12.51 6.19
CA ARG A 62 2.34 -11.45 5.34
C ARG A 62 1.01 -11.88 4.70
N PHE A 63 0.96 -13.07 4.10
CA PHE A 63 -0.23 -13.67 3.51
C PHE A 63 -1.39 -13.76 4.50
N ARG A 64 -1.14 -14.25 5.74
CA ARG A 64 -2.15 -14.33 6.80
C ARG A 64 -2.65 -12.94 7.24
N ALA A 65 -1.76 -11.93 7.27
CA ALA A 65 -2.14 -10.55 7.58
C ALA A 65 -2.99 -9.92 6.46
N GLU A 66 -2.61 -10.12 5.20
CA GLU A 66 -3.31 -9.62 4.02
C GLU A 66 -4.67 -10.31 3.84
N ALA A 67 -4.76 -11.64 4.01
CA ALA A 67 -6.03 -12.37 3.99
C ALA A 67 -6.99 -11.92 5.11
N ARG A 68 -6.47 -11.63 6.32
CA ARG A 68 -7.28 -11.07 7.42
C ARG A 68 -7.78 -9.65 7.12
N ALA A 69 -6.92 -8.82 6.52
CA ALA A 69 -7.30 -7.46 6.15
C ALA A 69 -8.35 -7.44 5.03
N ALA A 70 -8.20 -8.29 4.01
CA ALA A 70 -9.20 -8.47 2.97
C ALA A 70 -10.52 -9.03 3.51
N GLY A 71 -10.49 -9.97 4.47
CA GLY A 71 -11.68 -10.49 5.16
C GLY A 71 -12.41 -9.48 6.06
N ALA A 72 -11.83 -8.31 6.34
CA ALA A 72 -12.50 -7.20 7.02
C ALA A 72 -13.24 -6.26 6.07
N LEU A 73 -13.09 -6.43 4.74
CA LEU A 73 -13.81 -5.65 3.74
C LEU A 73 -15.19 -6.25 3.48
N ASN A 74 -16.23 -5.43 3.60
CA ASN A 74 -17.61 -5.80 3.27
C ASN A 74 -18.22 -4.72 2.38
N HIS A 75 -18.29 -5.00 1.08
CA HIS A 75 -18.75 -4.08 0.06
C HIS A 75 -19.31 -4.88 -1.13
N PRO A 76 -20.44 -4.49 -1.76
CA PRO A 76 -21.06 -5.24 -2.86
C PRO A 76 -20.14 -5.48 -4.06
N ASN A 77 -19.19 -4.56 -4.32
CA ASN A 77 -18.21 -4.68 -5.41
C ASN A 77 -16.84 -5.24 -4.97
N ILE A 78 -16.73 -5.87 -3.80
CA ILE A 78 -15.51 -6.55 -3.36
C ILE A 78 -15.82 -8.04 -3.15
N VAL A 79 -14.93 -8.93 -3.59
CA VAL A 79 -15.08 -10.37 -3.35
C VAL A 79 -14.97 -10.65 -1.85
N SER A 80 -15.99 -11.31 -1.30
CA SER A 80 -15.96 -11.69 0.13
C SER A 80 -14.95 -12.82 0.36
N VAL A 81 -13.99 -12.60 1.26
CA VAL A 81 -13.13 -13.66 1.82
C VAL A 81 -13.87 -14.33 2.97
N PHE A 82 -14.02 -15.65 2.91
CA PHE A 82 -14.77 -16.43 3.91
C PHE A 82 -13.88 -17.16 4.91
N ASP A 83 -12.72 -17.65 4.47
CA ASP A 83 -11.80 -18.43 5.29
C ASP A 83 -10.41 -18.44 4.67
N TRP A 84 -9.40 -18.84 5.42
CA TRP A 84 -8.06 -19.15 4.93
C TRP A 84 -7.48 -20.30 5.76
N GLY A 85 -6.57 -21.06 5.17
CA GLY A 85 -5.93 -22.15 5.89
C GLY A 85 -4.70 -22.68 5.19
N GLU A 86 -4.15 -23.74 5.77
CA GLU A 86 -3.00 -24.49 5.27
C GLU A 86 -3.35 -25.97 5.30
N ASP A 87 -3.03 -26.70 4.24
CA ASP A 87 -3.21 -28.15 4.16
C ASP A 87 -1.95 -28.79 3.57
N THR A 88 -1.71 -30.08 3.82
CA THR A 88 -0.51 -30.77 3.34
C THR A 88 -0.77 -31.45 2.00
N ALA A 89 -0.05 -31.05 0.95
CA ALA A 89 -0.06 -31.67 -0.38
C ALA A 89 1.31 -32.30 -0.66
N GLU A 90 1.36 -33.58 -1.01
CA GLU A 90 2.61 -34.28 -1.39
C GLU A 90 3.77 -34.16 -0.37
N GLY A 91 3.45 -33.89 0.90
CA GLY A 91 4.41 -33.68 1.99
C GLY A 91 4.84 -32.21 2.21
N ALA A 92 4.42 -31.28 1.35
CA ALA A 92 4.63 -29.84 1.51
C ALA A 92 3.38 -29.14 2.06
N LEU A 93 3.58 -28.03 2.77
CA LEU A 93 2.50 -27.15 3.20
C LEU A 93 1.95 -26.38 2.00
N VAL A 94 0.64 -26.27 1.87
CA VAL A 94 -0.04 -25.52 0.81
C VAL A 94 -1.07 -24.57 1.43
N PRO A 95 -0.80 -23.26 1.43
CA PRO A 95 -1.76 -22.25 1.84
C PRO A 95 -2.91 -22.16 0.84
N TYR A 96 -4.13 -21.98 1.36
CA TYR A 96 -5.32 -21.74 0.56
C TYR A 96 -6.16 -20.59 1.12
N LEU A 97 -6.79 -19.86 0.21
CA LEU A 97 -7.76 -18.81 0.51
C LEU A 97 -9.13 -19.23 0.00
N VAL A 98 -10.18 -19.04 0.80
CA VAL A 98 -11.57 -19.36 0.45
C VAL A 98 -12.37 -18.07 0.28
N THR A 99 -12.99 -17.91 -0.88
CA THR A 99 -13.76 -16.73 -1.23
C THR A 99 -15.15 -17.08 -1.76
N GLU A 100 -15.97 -16.05 -1.98
CA GLU A 100 -17.15 -16.14 -2.83
C GLU A 100 -16.81 -16.75 -4.20
N TYR A 101 -17.69 -17.63 -4.70
CA TYR A 101 -17.63 -18.14 -6.07
C TYR A 101 -18.46 -17.26 -6.99
N LEU A 102 -17.87 -16.86 -8.12
CA LEU A 102 -18.47 -15.95 -9.09
C LEU A 102 -18.52 -16.65 -10.46
N GLY A 103 -19.75 -16.98 -10.89
CA GLY A 103 -20.02 -17.82 -12.06
C GLY A 103 -20.07 -17.09 -13.39
N GLY A 104 -20.05 -15.75 -13.40
CA GLY A 104 -20.08 -14.89 -14.58
C GLY A 104 -18.70 -14.57 -15.19
N GLY A 105 -17.67 -15.32 -14.80
CA GLY A 105 -16.32 -15.16 -15.32
C GLY A 105 -15.62 -13.88 -14.92
N SER A 106 -14.63 -13.48 -15.73
CA SER A 106 -13.81 -12.30 -15.51
C SER A 106 -13.92 -11.31 -16.67
N LEU A 107 -13.59 -10.04 -16.44
CA LEU A 107 -13.47 -9.05 -17.50
C LEU A 107 -12.42 -9.44 -18.54
N ARG A 108 -11.36 -10.18 -18.15
CA ARG A 108 -10.41 -10.74 -19.12
C ARG A 108 -11.10 -11.70 -20.08
N SER A 109 -11.86 -12.65 -19.55
CA SER A 109 -12.65 -13.61 -20.33
C SER A 109 -13.64 -12.90 -21.25
N MET A 110 -14.26 -11.81 -20.79
CA MET A 110 -15.15 -10.98 -21.58
C MET A 110 -14.42 -10.33 -22.77
N LEU A 111 -13.33 -9.60 -22.53
CA LEU A 111 -12.54 -8.95 -23.59
C LEU A 111 -11.95 -9.96 -24.59
N ASP A 112 -11.54 -11.14 -24.13
CA ASP A 112 -11.05 -12.22 -25.01
C ASP A 112 -12.15 -12.81 -25.94
N HIS A 113 -13.44 -12.65 -25.61
CA HIS A 113 -14.56 -13.15 -26.44
C HIS A 113 -15.28 -12.05 -27.23
N SER A 114 -15.56 -10.89 -26.61
CA SER A 114 -16.29 -9.78 -27.26
C SER A 114 -15.37 -8.73 -27.89
N GLY A 115 -14.05 -8.80 -27.64
CA GLY A 115 -13.07 -7.81 -28.10
C GLY A 115 -13.09 -6.55 -27.24
N VAL A 116 -14.02 -5.65 -27.52
CA VAL A 116 -14.14 -4.34 -26.86
C VAL A 116 -15.53 -4.11 -26.27
N LEU A 117 -15.63 -3.16 -25.35
CA LEU A 117 -16.86 -2.70 -24.72
C LEU A 117 -17.18 -1.28 -25.20
N SER A 118 -18.47 -0.93 -25.23
CA SER A 118 -18.88 0.46 -25.44
C SER A 118 -18.37 1.37 -24.32
N GLN A 119 -18.24 2.68 -24.60
CA GLN A 119 -17.85 3.67 -23.59
C GLN A 119 -18.76 3.59 -22.35
N SER A 120 -20.07 3.41 -22.54
CA SER A 120 -21.05 3.29 -21.46
C SER A 120 -20.90 2.01 -20.62
N GLN A 121 -20.63 0.86 -21.26
CA GLN A 121 -20.32 -0.39 -20.54
C GLN A 121 -19.01 -0.28 -19.76
N THR A 122 -17.99 0.33 -20.37
CA THR A 122 -16.70 0.63 -19.73
C THR A 122 -16.89 1.54 -18.51
N LEU A 123 -17.73 2.58 -18.62
CA LEU A 123 -18.06 3.46 -17.50
C LEU A 123 -18.71 2.70 -16.34
N VAL A 124 -19.63 1.76 -16.61
CA VAL A 124 -20.24 0.92 -15.56
C VAL A 124 -19.19 0.08 -14.84
N VAL A 125 -18.25 -0.53 -15.58
CA VAL A 125 -17.11 -1.27 -15.02
C VAL A 125 -16.22 -0.35 -14.18
N GLY A 126 -15.92 0.85 -14.68
CA GLY A 126 -15.12 1.88 -14.01
C GLY A 126 -15.75 2.32 -12.69
N LEU A 127 -17.04 2.66 -12.69
CA LEU A 127 -17.77 3.08 -11.48
C LEU A 127 -17.81 1.98 -10.41
N GLN A 128 -18.13 0.74 -10.78
CA GLN A 128 -18.18 -0.37 -9.80
C GLN A 128 -16.79 -0.68 -9.23
N THR A 129 -15.74 -0.54 -10.03
CA THR A 129 -14.35 -0.74 -9.57
C THR A 129 -13.85 0.43 -8.73
N ALA A 130 -14.15 1.68 -9.10
CA ALA A 130 -13.79 2.87 -8.34
C ALA A 130 -14.43 2.86 -6.93
N ARG A 131 -15.70 2.44 -6.81
CA ARG A 131 -16.39 2.22 -5.52
C ARG A 131 -15.67 1.20 -4.64
N ALA A 132 -15.28 0.07 -5.22
CA ALA A 132 -14.53 -0.98 -4.53
C ALA A 132 -13.18 -0.48 -4.01
N LEU A 133 -12.44 0.25 -4.86
CA LEU A 133 -11.16 0.85 -4.51
C LEU A 133 -11.31 1.92 -3.41
N ALA A 134 -12.24 2.87 -3.56
CA ALA A 134 -12.50 3.91 -2.56
C ALA A 134 -12.84 3.32 -1.18
N HIS A 135 -13.68 2.28 -1.13
CA HIS A 135 -14.02 1.59 0.12
C HIS A 135 -12.80 0.96 0.82
N ALA A 136 -11.85 0.42 0.04
CA ALA A 136 -10.62 -0.18 0.56
C ALA A 136 -9.56 0.88 0.93
N HIS A 137 -9.40 1.93 0.12
CA HIS A 137 -8.47 3.04 0.35
C HIS A 137 -8.78 3.79 1.65
N LEU A 138 -10.08 4.01 1.95
CA LEU A 138 -10.55 4.56 3.23
C LEU A 138 -10.15 3.73 4.47
N ARG A 139 -9.68 2.49 4.28
CA ARG A 139 -9.18 1.58 5.33
C ARG A 139 -7.66 1.35 5.22
N GLY A 140 -6.95 2.14 4.41
CA GLY A 140 -5.51 2.02 4.16
C GLY A 140 -5.10 0.83 3.29
N LEU A 141 -6.06 0.16 2.61
CA LEU A 141 -5.81 -1.02 1.79
C LEU A 141 -5.75 -0.67 0.29
N VAL A 142 -4.53 -0.62 -0.24
CA VAL A 142 -4.23 -0.47 -1.68
C VAL A 142 -4.24 -1.85 -2.35
N HIS A 143 -4.87 -1.96 -3.51
CA HIS A 143 -5.08 -3.21 -4.25
C HIS A 143 -3.82 -3.71 -4.96
N ARG A 144 -3.07 -2.82 -5.63
CA ARG A 144 -1.76 -3.01 -6.28
C ARG A 144 -1.71 -3.87 -7.54
N ASP A 145 -2.75 -4.65 -7.84
CA ASP A 145 -2.82 -5.54 -9.01
C ASP A 145 -4.16 -5.41 -9.76
N VAL A 146 -4.62 -4.17 -9.98
CA VAL A 146 -5.89 -3.93 -10.72
C VAL A 146 -5.69 -4.30 -12.19
N LYS A 147 -6.40 -5.33 -12.65
CA LYS A 147 -6.33 -5.88 -14.02
C LYS A 147 -7.61 -6.63 -14.39
N PRO A 148 -7.94 -6.84 -15.68
CA PRO A 148 -9.17 -7.51 -16.11
C PRO A 148 -9.40 -8.91 -15.52
N GLY A 149 -8.34 -9.65 -15.15
CA GLY A 149 -8.47 -10.97 -14.52
C GLY A 149 -8.99 -10.92 -13.08
N ASN A 150 -8.90 -9.79 -12.40
CA ASN A 150 -9.31 -9.62 -11.00
C ASN A 150 -10.70 -8.92 -10.89
N LEU A 151 -11.27 -8.48 -12.01
CA LEU A 151 -12.64 -7.96 -12.08
C LEU A 151 -13.56 -9.12 -12.47
N LEU A 152 -14.23 -9.71 -11.48
CA LEU A 152 -15.08 -10.89 -11.64
C LEU A 152 -16.56 -10.52 -11.64
N PHE A 153 -17.41 -11.36 -12.24
CA PHE A 153 -18.87 -11.14 -12.28
C PHE A 153 -19.64 -12.32 -11.67
N ASP A 154 -20.73 -12.04 -10.96
CA ASP A 154 -21.70 -13.09 -10.60
C ASP A 154 -22.62 -13.46 -11.77
N GLU A 155 -23.51 -14.43 -11.53
CA GLU A 155 -24.48 -14.93 -12.51
C GLU A 155 -25.50 -13.83 -12.93
N GLU A 156 -25.63 -12.75 -12.15
CA GLU A 156 -26.43 -11.57 -12.46
C GLU A 156 -25.64 -10.43 -13.15
N GLY A 157 -24.33 -10.61 -13.39
CA GLY A 157 -23.48 -9.63 -14.06
C GLY A 157 -23.02 -8.45 -13.19
N ARG A 158 -23.07 -8.56 -11.86
CA ARG A 158 -22.54 -7.54 -10.93
C ARG A 158 -21.04 -7.75 -10.73
N LEU A 159 -20.26 -6.68 -10.85
CA LEU A 159 -18.80 -6.73 -10.72
C LEU A 159 -18.38 -6.84 -9.26
N ARG A 160 -17.41 -7.72 -8.97
CA ARG A 160 -16.65 -7.77 -7.73
C ARG A 160 -15.15 -7.82 -7.99
N LEU A 161 -14.43 -6.93 -7.31
CA LEU A 161 -12.97 -6.86 -7.35
C LEU A 161 -12.38 -7.92 -6.41
N ALA A 162 -11.62 -8.85 -7.00
CA ALA A 162 -10.95 -9.97 -6.35
C ALA A 162 -9.50 -9.65 -6.00
N ASP A 163 -8.84 -10.51 -5.22
CA ASP A 163 -7.38 -10.50 -5.00
C ASP A 163 -6.78 -9.26 -4.30
N PHE A 164 -7.59 -8.52 -3.54
CA PHE A 164 -7.11 -7.43 -2.66
C PHE A 164 -5.91 -7.83 -1.78
N GLY A 165 -4.85 -7.03 -1.82
CA GLY A 165 -3.69 -7.10 -0.92
C GLY A 165 -2.65 -8.18 -1.27
N LEU A 166 -3.10 -9.37 -1.69
CA LEU A 166 -2.28 -10.56 -1.96
C LEU A 166 -1.09 -10.34 -2.91
N ALA A 167 -1.19 -9.32 -3.77
CA ALA A 167 -0.14 -8.95 -4.71
C ALA A 167 1.15 -8.49 -4.02
N ARG A 168 1.13 -7.97 -2.78
CA ARG A 168 2.36 -7.55 -2.08
C ARG A 168 3.18 -8.76 -1.64
N ALA A 169 2.57 -9.70 -0.90
CA ALA A 169 3.25 -10.92 -0.50
C ALA A 169 3.81 -11.68 -1.71
N LEU A 170 3.06 -11.76 -2.81
CA LEU A 170 3.49 -12.40 -4.06
C LEU A 170 4.59 -11.63 -4.80
N ALA A 171 4.50 -10.29 -4.90
CA ALA A 171 5.51 -9.48 -5.57
C ALA A 171 6.87 -9.57 -4.88
N GLU A 172 6.92 -9.46 -3.54
CA GLU A 172 8.16 -9.58 -2.76
C GLU A 172 8.81 -10.97 -2.92
N ALA A 173 8.03 -12.04 -3.08
CA ALA A 173 8.54 -13.38 -3.38
C ALA A 173 9.02 -13.56 -4.84
N SER A 174 8.53 -12.76 -5.79
CA SER A 174 8.74 -12.99 -7.24
C SER A 174 9.99 -12.32 -7.83
N TRP A 175 10.85 -11.67 -7.02
CA TRP A 175 12.07 -10.99 -7.50
C TRP A 175 13.20 -11.95 -7.95
N THR A 176 12.93 -13.24 -8.09
CA THR A 176 13.93 -14.28 -8.42
C THR A 176 13.64 -15.08 -9.70
N GLU A 177 12.62 -14.71 -10.50
CA GLU A 177 12.36 -15.40 -11.77
C GLU A 177 13.20 -14.87 -12.96
N PRO A 178 13.51 -15.73 -13.96
CA PRO A 178 14.40 -15.36 -15.07
C PRO A 178 13.81 -14.30 -16.00
N SER A 179 14.65 -13.38 -16.45
CA SER A 179 14.29 -12.34 -17.42
C SER A 179 13.80 -12.93 -18.75
N GLY A 180 12.55 -12.66 -19.16
CA GLY A 180 12.11 -12.96 -20.52
C GLY A 180 10.60 -13.00 -20.79
N SER A 181 9.77 -13.39 -19.81
CA SER A 181 8.31 -13.45 -19.99
C SER A 181 7.58 -12.27 -19.36
N MET A 182 6.62 -11.71 -20.10
CA MET A 182 5.80 -10.60 -19.62
C MET A 182 4.75 -11.10 -18.60
N ALA A 183 5.02 -10.88 -17.31
CA ALA A 183 4.04 -11.14 -16.26
C ALA A 183 2.80 -10.25 -16.46
N GLY A 184 1.60 -10.84 -16.40
CA GLY A 184 0.35 -10.15 -16.73
C GLY A 184 -0.01 -8.98 -15.80
N SER A 185 0.61 -8.88 -14.61
CA SER A 185 0.51 -7.74 -13.70
C SER A 185 1.26 -6.50 -14.21
N THR A 186 2.43 -6.67 -14.86
CA THR A 186 3.24 -5.56 -15.36
C THR A 186 2.53 -4.73 -16.43
N ARG A 187 1.63 -5.34 -17.20
CA ARG A 187 0.82 -4.69 -18.25
C ARG A 187 0.06 -3.45 -17.73
N TYR A 188 -0.44 -3.49 -16.49
CA TYR A 188 -1.26 -2.43 -15.87
C TYR A 188 -0.52 -1.68 -14.74
N ALA A 189 0.79 -1.90 -14.60
CA ALA A 189 1.57 -1.31 -13.51
C ALA A 189 1.66 0.22 -13.63
N SER A 190 1.55 0.91 -12.50
CA SER A 190 1.70 2.37 -12.41
C SER A 190 3.17 2.82 -12.50
N PRO A 191 3.44 4.12 -12.76
CA PRO A 191 4.81 4.66 -12.76
C PRO A 191 5.53 4.47 -11.43
N GLU A 192 4.81 4.54 -10.31
CA GLU A 192 5.35 4.27 -8.96
C GLU A 192 5.78 2.82 -8.81
N GLN A 193 5.00 1.88 -9.34
CA GLN A 193 5.35 0.45 -9.38
C GLN A 193 6.58 0.21 -10.27
N ALA A 194 6.66 0.87 -11.42
CA ALA A 194 7.82 0.82 -12.30
C ALA A 194 9.11 1.32 -11.63
N LEU A 195 9.00 2.32 -10.75
CA LEU A 195 10.11 2.93 -10.02
C LEU A 195 10.39 2.32 -8.65
N GLY A 196 9.67 1.26 -8.24
CA GLY A 196 9.80 0.66 -6.91
C GLY A 196 9.45 1.59 -5.75
N ARG A 197 8.65 2.64 -6.00
CA ARG A 197 8.25 3.63 -4.99
C ARG A 197 7.13 3.09 -4.09
N ARG A 198 6.92 3.75 -2.95
CA ARG A 198 5.78 3.47 -2.06
C ARG A 198 4.47 3.74 -2.81
N LEU A 199 3.56 2.77 -2.78
CA LEU A 199 2.26 2.84 -3.45
C LEU A 199 1.18 3.36 -2.51
N ASP A 200 0.27 4.16 -3.08
CA ASP A 200 -0.96 4.65 -2.45
C ASP A 200 -2.18 4.25 -3.30
N GLY A 201 -3.37 4.73 -2.94
CA GLY A 201 -4.59 4.45 -3.71
C GLY A 201 -4.59 4.99 -5.14
N ARG A 202 -3.76 6.00 -5.45
CA ARG A 202 -3.68 6.65 -6.77
C ARG A 202 -2.84 5.82 -7.76
N SER A 203 -2.06 4.85 -7.28
CA SER A 203 -1.50 3.78 -8.11
C SER A 203 -2.61 2.87 -8.67
N ASP A 204 -3.64 2.52 -7.87
CA ASP A 204 -4.77 1.69 -8.33
C ASP A 204 -5.65 2.45 -9.34
N VAL A 205 -5.83 3.76 -9.16
CA VAL A 205 -6.56 4.63 -10.10
C VAL A 205 -5.88 4.69 -11.47
N TYR A 206 -4.54 4.76 -11.50
CA TYR A 206 -3.77 4.68 -12.74
C TYR A 206 -3.94 3.30 -13.42
N SER A 207 -3.82 2.21 -12.67
CA SER A 207 -4.03 0.85 -13.19
C SER A 207 -5.44 0.63 -13.74
N LEU A 208 -6.47 1.17 -13.05
CA LEU A 208 -7.85 1.17 -13.53
C LEU A 208 -8.00 2.00 -14.82
N THR A 209 -7.32 3.14 -14.92
CA THR A 209 -7.33 3.98 -16.13
C THR A 209 -6.86 3.20 -17.36
N LEU A 210 -5.74 2.47 -17.25
CA LEU A 210 -5.22 1.63 -18.34
C LEU A 210 -6.19 0.53 -18.75
N LEU A 211 -6.86 -0.09 -17.76
CA LEU A 211 -7.87 -1.11 -17.96
C LEU A 211 -9.09 -0.56 -18.71
N LEU A 212 -9.58 0.62 -18.32
CA LEU A 212 -10.74 1.25 -18.98
C LEU A 212 -10.39 1.68 -20.42
N VAL A 213 -9.16 2.11 -20.69
CA VAL A 213 -8.72 2.39 -22.05
C VAL A 213 -8.67 1.10 -22.89
N GLU A 214 -8.13 -0.01 -22.36
CA GLU A 214 -8.15 -1.30 -23.05
C GLU A 214 -9.58 -1.78 -23.34
N CYS A 215 -10.53 -1.54 -22.44
CA CYS A 215 -11.93 -1.91 -22.65
C CYS A 215 -12.53 -1.23 -23.90
N VAL A 216 -12.19 0.02 -24.19
CA VAL A 216 -12.74 0.74 -25.36
C VAL A 216 -11.90 0.49 -26.63
N THR A 217 -10.58 0.46 -26.53
CA THR A 217 -9.67 0.42 -27.69
C THR A 217 -9.18 -0.98 -28.07
N GLY A 218 -9.33 -1.96 -27.18
CA GLY A 218 -8.70 -3.28 -27.29
C GLY A 218 -7.19 -3.29 -27.02
N GLN A 219 -6.59 -2.14 -26.68
CA GLN A 219 -5.15 -1.97 -26.52
C GLN A 219 -4.82 -1.25 -25.20
N VAL A 220 -3.88 -1.82 -24.44
CA VAL A 220 -3.31 -1.14 -23.28
C VAL A 220 -2.31 -0.07 -23.76
N PRO A 221 -2.43 1.19 -23.33
CA PRO A 221 -1.47 2.25 -23.70
C PRO A 221 -0.06 2.02 -23.15
N LEU A 222 0.94 2.65 -23.77
CA LEU A 222 2.36 2.65 -23.35
C LEU A 222 2.96 1.24 -23.17
N MET A 223 2.54 0.29 -24.00
CA MET A 223 3.08 -1.08 -24.02
C MET A 223 4.35 -1.16 -24.87
N GLY A 224 5.39 -1.79 -24.31
CA GLY A 224 6.60 -2.14 -25.03
C GLY A 224 6.67 -3.65 -25.33
N GLU A 225 7.59 -4.05 -26.21
CA GLU A 225 7.82 -5.47 -26.55
C GLU A 225 8.30 -6.33 -25.35
N THR A 226 8.80 -5.68 -24.29
CA THR A 226 9.32 -6.36 -23.09
C THR A 226 8.70 -5.78 -21.81
N THR A 227 8.79 -6.53 -20.72
CA THR A 227 8.45 -6.07 -19.36
C THR A 227 9.18 -4.78 -19.00
N ALA A 228 10.50 -4.73 -19.25
CA ALA A 228 11.34 -3.58 -18.91
C ALA A 228 11.02 -2.34 -19.77
N SER A 229 10.80 -2.51 -21.09
CA SER A 229 10.42 -1.39 -21.95
C SER A 229 9.00 -0.89 -21.66
N THR A 230 8.06 -1.76 -21.29
CA THR A 230 6.73 -1.35 -20.81
C THR A 230 6.83 -0.49 -19.54
N LEU A 231 7.56 -0.95 -18.52
CA LEU A 231 7.76 -0.18 -17.29
C LEU A 231 8.49 1.15 -17.55
N ALA A 232 9.50 1.16 -18.43
CA ALA A 232 10.22 2.37 -18.79
C ALA A 232 9.34 3.38 -19.56
N LEU A 233 8.36 2.94 -20.34
CA LEU A 233 7.41 3.83 -21.02
C LEU A 233 6.42 4.47 -20.02
N ARG A 234 6.03 3.75 -18.96
CA ARG A 234 5.19 4.30 -17.87
C ARG A 234 5.80 5.53 -17.19
N THR A 235 7.13 5.66 -17.20
CA THR A 235 7.85 6.71 -16.46
C THR A 235 8.27 7.90 -17.32
N GLN A 236 7.93 7.92 -18.61
CA GLN A 236 8.44 8.94 -19.56
C GLN A 236 7.51 10.13 -19.78
N SER A 237 6.20 9.90 -19.83
CA SER A 237 5.21 10.94 -20.13
C SER A 237 3.87 10.66 -19.45
N ASP A 238 3.02 11.68 -19.39
CA ASP A 238 1.60 11.50 -19.12
C ASP A 238 0.94 10.57 -20.15
N LEU A 239 -0.20 10.02 -19.75
CA LEU A 239 -1.03 9.19 -20.62
C LEU A 239 -1.80 10.05 -21.64
N GLU A 240 -1.29 10.14 -22.87
CA GLU A 240 -2.01 10.74 -24.00
C GLU A 240 -3.05 9.76 -24.55
N LEU A 241 -4.29 10.22 -24.72
CA LEU A 241 -5.43 9.37 -25.09
C LEU A 241 -6.10 9.81 -26.40
N ASP A 242 -6.60 8.83 -27.15
CA ASP A 242 -7.23 9.06 -28.45
C ASP A 242 -8.68 9.59 -28.33
N ALA A 243 -9.16 10.25 -29.38
CA ALA A 243 -10.53 10.78 -29.46
C ALA A 243 -11.62 9.69 -29.41
N SER A 244 -11.31 8.44 -29.74
CA SER A 244 -12.24 7.29 -29.66
C SER A 244 -12.81 7.02 -28.26
N LEU A 245 -12.20 7.57 -27.20
CA LEU A 245 -12.69 7.45 -25.82
C LEU A 245 -13.86 8.40 -25.48
N GLY A 246 -14.18 9.37 -26.35
CA GLY A 246 -15.33 10.25 -26.18
C GLY A 246 -15.34 10.99 -24.84
N GLY A 247 -16.50 11.04 -24.17
CA GLY A 247 -16.68 11.72 -22.88
C GLY A 247 -15.83 11.15 -21.73
N LEU A 248 -15.27 9.95 -21.88
CA LEU A 248 -14.35 9.38 -20.88
C LEU A 248 -12.94 9.99 -20.96
N ARG A 249 -12.55 10.57 -22.10
CA ARG A 249 -11.17 10.92 -22.39
C ARG A 249 -10.56 11.85 -21.34
N SER A 250 -11.21 12.96 -21.02
CA SER A 250 -10.70 13.98 -20.08
C SER A 250 -10.52 13.43 -18.66
N VAL A 251 -11.45 12.58 -18.21
CA VAL A 251 -11.41 11.91 -16.90
C VAL A 251 -10.27 10.90 -16.84
N LEU A 252 -10.06 10.13 -17.90
CA LEU A 252 -8.97 9.16 -18.00
C LEU A 252 -7.59 9.83 -18.18
N GLU A 253 -7.47 10.92 -18.92
CA GLU A 253 -6.22 11.70 -19.03
C GLU A 253 -5.79 12.31 -17.69
N ARG A 254 -6.74 12.75 -16.84
CA ARG A 254 -6.44 13.22 -15.48
C ARG A 254 -6.02 12.06 -14.56
N ALA A 255 -6.67 10.90 -14.66
CA ALA A 255 -6.35 9.73 -13.86
C ALA A 255 -5.06 9.01 -14.30
N GLY A 256 -4.64 9.20 -15.55
CA GLY A 256 -3.40 8.69 -16.15
C GLY A 256 -2.18 9.62 -16.05
N ARG A 257 -2.20 10.65 -15.20
CA ARG A 257 -1.06 11.56 -14.98
C ARG A 257 0.16 10.82 -14.42
N LEU A 258 1.36 11.27 -14.79
CA LEU A 258 2.62 10.69 -14.34
C LEU A 258 2.85 10.92 -12.85
N ASP A 259 2.57 12.13 -12.34
CA ASP A 259 2.64 12.43 -10.91
C ASP A 259 1.37 11.94 -10.18
N PRO A 260 1.47 11.11 -9.12
CA PRO A 260 0.33 10.73 -8.29
C PRO A 260 -0.42 11.90 -7.65
N THR A 261 0.20 13.05 -7.44
CA THR A 261 -0.45 14.22 -6.81
C THR A 261 -1.46 14.91 -7.72
N ASP A 262 -1.32 14.77 -9.04
CA ASP A 262 -2.27 15.31 -10.04
C ASP A 262 -3.46 14.36 -10.32
N ARG A 263 -3.36 13.10 -9.87
CA ARG A 263 -4.42 12.09 -10.02
C ARG A 263 -5.54 12.29 -9.00
N PRO A 264 -6.81 12.06 -9.38
CA PRO A 264 -7.90 11.98 -8.42
C PRO A 264 -7.74 10.77 -7.50
N GLU A 265 -8.27 10.87 -6.28
CA GLU A 265 -8.48 9.68 -5.44
C GLU A 265 -9.63 8.82 -5.98
N ALA A 266 -9.72 7.55 -5.58
CA ALA A 266 -10.73 6.64 -6.15
C ALA A 266 -12.18 7.12 -5.99
N ALA A 267 -12.49 7.84 -4.90
CA ALA A 267 -13.80 8.46 -4.69
C ALA A 267 -14.03 9.67 -5.62
N GLU A 268 -13.01 10.50 -5.84
CA GLU A 268 -13.08 11.63 -6.79
C GLU A 268 -13.18 11.13 -8.23
N PHE A 269 -12.50 10.01 -8.55
CA PHE A 269 -12.55 9.36 -9.84
C PHE A 269 -13.93 8.74 -10.11
N GLU A 270 -14.59 8.17 -9.10
CA GLU A 270 -16.00 7.78 -9.20
C GLU A 270 -16.89 8.97 -9.57
N ILE A 271 -16.75 10.10 -8.87
CA ILE A 271 -17.54 11.32 -9.12
C ILE A 271 -17.28 11.84 -10.55
N ALA A 272 -16.02 11.86 -10.99
CA ALA A 272 -15.65 12.29 -12.34
C ALA A 272 -16.22 11.34 -13.42
N LEU A 273 -16.20 10.03 -13.19
CA LEU A 273 -16.87 9.06 -14.07
C LEU A 273 -18.39 9.25 -14.06
N MET A 274 -19.02 9.56 -12.92
CA MET A 274 -20.45 9.85 -12.87
C MET A 274 -20.81 11.10 -13.68
N ALA A 275 -19.99 12.16 -13.64
CA ALA A 275 -20.19 13.36 -14.46
C ALA A 275 -20.05 13.03 -15.97
N ALA A 276 -19.05 12.24 -16.35
CA ALA A 276 -18.90 11.79 -17.74
C ALA A 276 -20.08 10.94 -18.25
N ALA A 277 -20.86 10.32 -17.35
CA ALA A 277 -22.03 9.53 -17.73
C ALA A 277 -23.15 10.37 -18.39
N GLU A 278 -23.22 11.67 -18.12
CA GLU A 278 -24.23 12.56 -18.69
C GLU A 278 -24.06 12.74 -20.22
N GLU A 279 -22.84 12.57 -20.73
CA GLU A 279 -22.51 12.70 -22.16
C GLU A 279 -22.60 11.38 -22.93
N LEU A 280 -22.82 10.25 -22.24
CA LEU A 280 -22.82 8.92 -22.85
C LEU A 280 -24.23 8.36 -23.11
N ALA A 281 -24.34 7.49 -24.11
CA ALA A 281 -25.53 6.70 -24.34
C ALA A 281 -25.81 5.77 -23.15
N ARG A 282 -27.07 5.35 -22.97
CA ARG A 282 -27.42 4.36 -21.93
C ARG A 282 -26.69 3.02 -22.23
N PRO A 283 -26.02 2.40 -21.25
CA PRO A 283 -25.30 1.15 -21.48
C PRO A 283 -26.25 0.00 -21.82
N GLU A 284 -25.87 -0.81 -22.80
CA GLU A 284 -26.39 -2.16 -22.99
C GLU A 284 -25.86 -3.11 -21.89
N PRO A 285 -26.53 -4.24 -21.62
CA PRO A 285 -26.02 -5.26 -20.69
C PRO A 285 -24.59 -5.69 -21.03
N LEU A 286 -23.79 -6.03 -20.02
CA LEU A 286 -22.45 -6.57 -20.24
C LEU A 286 -22.53 -7.97 -20.87
N PRO A 287 -21.67 -8.32 -21.85
CA PRO A 287 -21.64 -9.64 -22.46
C PRO A 287 -20.94 -10.65 -21.52
N ILE A 288 -21.63 -11.06 -20.46
CA ILE A 288 -21.11 -11.97 -19.43
C ILE A 288 -20.71 -13.33 -20.05
N VAL A 289 -19.48 -13.78 -19.78
CA VAL A 289 -18.94 -15.07 -20.21
C VAL A 289 -18.80 -15.96 -18.99
N LEU A 290 -19.64 -17.00 -18.89
CA LEU A 290 -19.68 -17.89 -17.73
C LEU A 290 -18.33 -18.60 -17.50
N THR A 291 -17.92 -18.73 -16.22
CA THR A 291 -16.62 -19.30 -15.83
C THR A 291 -16.48 -20.79 -16.13
N LEU A 292 -17.60 -21.49 -16.31
CA LEU A 292 -17.70 -22.91 -16.66
C LEU A 292 -18.84 -23.08 -17.68
N GLY A 293 -18.72 -24.06 -18.58
CA GLY A 293 -19.73 -24.27 -19.62
C GLY A 293 -21.09 -24.70 -19.04
N VAL A 294 -22.19 -24.38 -19.71
CA VAL A 294 -23.57 -24.71 -19.25
C VAL A 294 -23.74 -26.22 -18.97
N ALA A 295 -23.05 -27.08 -19.72
CA ALA A 295 -23.04 -28.53 -19.52
C ALA A 295 -22.26 -28.96 -18.25
N GLU A 296 -21.18 -28.25 -17.92
CA GLU A 296 -20.38 -28.47 -16.71
C GLU A 296 -21.14 -27.95 -15.48
N GLN A 297 -21.67 -26.73 -15.54
CA GLN A 297 -22.54 -26.17 -14.51
C GLN A 297 -23.74 -27.09 -14.19
N THR A 298 -24.37 -27.72 -15.20
CA THR A 298 -25.46 -28.67 -14.95
C THR A 298 -24.98 -30.01 -14.39
N ALA A 299 -23.78 -30.48 -14.72
CA ALA A 299 -23.16 -31.64 -14.06
C ALA A 299 -22.80 -31.34 -12.59
N GLU A 300 -22.31 -30.15 -12.30
CA GLU A 300 -21.98 -29.67 -10.95
C GLU A 300 -23.23 -29.43 -10.09
N LEU A 301 -24.27 -28.80 -10.65
CA LEU A 301 -25.58 -28.66 -9.98
C LEU A 301 -26.14 -30.03 -9.60
N ARG A 302 -25.93 -31.07 -10.41
CA ARG A 302 -26.29 -32.46 -10.07
C ARG A 302 -25.41 -33.03 -8.95
N GLN A 303 -24.10 -32.75 -8.93
CA GLN A 303 -23.24 -33.15 -7.80
C GLN A 303 -23.66 -32.46 -6.49
N VAL A 304 -24.03 -31.17 -6.53
CA VAL A 304 -24.54 -30.42 -5.36
C VAL A 304 -25.91 -30.94 -4.94
N SER A 305 -26.80 -31.23 -5.87
CA SER A 305 -28.13 -31.81 -5.59
C SER A 305 -28.02 -33.21 -4.98
N GLY A 306 -27.07 -34.02 -5.44
CA GLY A 306 -26.77 -35.35 -4.89
C GLY A 306 -26.27 -35.35 -3.44
N LEU A 307 -25.86 -34.20 -2.91
CA LEU A 307 -25.52 -34.00 -1.48
C LEU A 307 -26.76 -33.64 -0.62
N GLY A 308 -27.97 -33.76 -1.17
CA GLY A 308 -29.24 -33.60 -0.44
C GLY A 308 -29.54 -32.15 -0.05
N LEU A 309 -29.26 -31.21 -0.96
CA LEU A 309 -29.16 -29.78 -0.64
C LEU A 309 -30.23 -28.87 -1.24
N ILE A 310 -30.93 -29.33 -2.27
CA ILE A 310 -32.03 -28.58 -2.89
C ILE A 310 -33.22 -29.54 -2.98
N GLN A 311 -34.15 -29.40 -2.04
CA GLN A 311 -35.52 -29.89 -2.23
C GLN A 311 -36.37 -28.69 -2.67
N ASN A 312 -37.00 -28.83 -3.83
CA ASN A 312 -37.87 -27.87 -4.54
C ASN A 312 -37.22 -27.03 -5.66
N LEU A 313 -36.97 -27.68 -6.80
CA LEU A 313 -37.57 -27.25 -8.06
C LEU A 313 -38.31 -28.45 -8.68
N GLY A 314 -39.44 -28.20 -9.33
CA GLY A 314 -40.42 -29.25 -9.67
C GLY A 314 -39.94 -30.24 -10.73
N ALA A 315 -40.39 -31.49 -10.61
CA ALA A 315 -40.53 -32.40 -11.75
C ALA A 315 -41.51 -31.77 -12.78
N GLU A 316 -41.39 -31.96 -14.09
CA GLU A 316 -41.42 -33.22 -14.86
C GLU A 316 -40.99 -32.92 -16.34
N PRO A 317 -40.97 -33.90 -17.27
CA PRO A 317 -40.75 -35.35 -17.14
C PRO A 317 -39.62 -35.85 -18.08
N GLU A 318 -39.12 -37.07 -17.83
CA GLU A 318 -38.21 -37.73 -18.77
C GLU A 318 -38.93 -38.16 -20.06
N ARG A 319 -38.32 -37.92 -21.23
CA ARG A 319 -38.72 -38.59 -22.49
C ARG A 319 -37.98 -39.91 -22.60
N GLY A 320 -38.74 -41.00 -22.64
CA GLY A 320 -38.20 -42.36 -22.76
C GLY A 320 -37.45 -42.62 -24.06
N ALA A 321 -36.48 -43.51 -23.99
CA ALA A 321 -35.70 -43.97 -25.14
C ALA A 321 -36.47 -45.00 -25.98
N ALA A 322 -36.24 -44.97 -27.30
CA ALA A 322 -36.45 -46.09 -28.22
C ALA A 322 -35.40 -46.03 -29.34
N PRO A 323 -34.99 -47.16 -29.98
CA PRO A 323 -33.68 -47.26 -30.61
C PRO A 323 -33.70 -47.47 -32.15
N GLU A 324 -32.48 -47.61 -32.68
CA GLU A 324 -32.11 -48.52 -33.78
C GLU A 324 -32.09 -48.00 -35.25
N GLN A 325 -30.86 -47.79 -35.73
CA GLN A 325 -30.27 -48.04 -37.06
C GLN A 325 -31.17 -48.11 -38.32
N ALA A 326 -30.82 -47.31 -39.35
CA ALA A 326 -30.28 -47.82 -40.63
C ALA A 326 -29.88 -46.68 -41.61
N ASP A 327 -28.67 -46.77 -42.16
CA ASP A 327 -28.25 -46.17 -43.45
C ASP A 327 -28.72 -47.12 -44.59
N PRO A 328 -28.91 -46.68 -45.87
CA PRO A 328 -27.80 -46.14 -46.68
C PRO A 328 -28.10 -45.10 -47.79
N GLU A 329 -27.02 -44.44 -48.21
CA GLU A 329 -26.65 -43.99 -49.58
C GLU A 329 -27.75 -43.67 -50.63
N GLN A 330 -27.75 -42.44 -51.17
CA GLN A 330 -27.20 -42.11 -52.52
C GLN A 330 -27.47 -40.65 -52.93
N ALA A 331 -26.50 -40.04 -53.66
CA ALA A 331 -26.56 -38.87 -54.56
C ALA A 331 -27.39 -37.61 -54.17
N GLY A 332 -26.94 -36.36 -54.33
CA GLY A 332 -25.83 -35.81 -55.12
C GLY A 332 -26.36 -34.76 -56.11
N SER A 333 -25.79 -33.54 -56.12
CA SER A 333 -26.11 -32.38 -57.02
C SER A 333 -27.57 -31.87 -56.98
N ASP A 334 -27.89 -30.57 -56.98
CA ASP A 334 -27.23 -29.47 -57.69
C ASP A 334 -27.48 -28.08 -57.06
N GLN A 335 -26.88 -27.04 -57.64
CA GLN A 335 -26.92 -25.65 -57.17
C GLN A 335 -28.13 -24.84 -57.71
N ALA A 336 -28.42 -23.73 -57.01
CA ALA A 336 -29.09 -22.50 -57.47
C ALA A 336 -30.53 -22.60 -58.04
N ASP A 337 -31.48 -21.91 -57.39
CA ASP A 337 -31.73 -20.51 -57.76
C ASP A 337 -32.57 -19.76 -56.72
N SER A 338 -32.52 -18.43 -56.78
CA SER A 338 -33.29 -17.50 -55.95
C SER A 338 -34.67 -17.20 -56.55
N GLU A 339 -35.73 -17.11 -55.72
CA GLU A 339 -36.52 -15.87 -55.56
C GLU A 339 -37.67 -16.00 -54.53
N GLN A 340 -37.74 -14.98 -53.66
CA GLN A 340 -38.93 -14.30 -53.08
C GLN A 340 -40.24 -15.08 -52.80
N PHE A 341 -40.71 -15.02 -51.54
CA PHE A 341 -42.08 -14.56 -51.21
C PHE A 341 -42.22 -14.31 -49.69
N GLU A 342 -42.47 -13.06 -49.27
CA GLU A 342 -43.03 -12.76 -47.93
C GLU A 342 -44.55 -13.02 -47.93
N PRO A 343 -45.17 -13.25 -46.76
CA PRO A 343 -46.08 -12.19 -46.32
C PRO A 343 -46.17 -11.93 -44.80
N ALA A 344 -46.19 -10.64 -44.47
CA ALA A 344 -47.07 -9.98 -43.49
C ALA A 344 -47.22 -10.56 -42.06
N ILE A 345 -46.56 -9.91 -41.10
CA ILE A 345 -46.92 -9.97 -39.68
C ILE A 345 -48.13 -9.05 -39.41
N GLN A 346 -49.16 -9.57 -38.74
CA GLN A 346 -50.19 -8.75 -38.06
C GLN A 346 -50.01 -8.89 -36.53
N PRO A 347 -50.13 -7.81 -35.74
CA PRO A 347 -49.93 -7.85 -34.29
C PRO A 347 -51.20 -8.29 -33.54
N LEU A 348 -51.00 -8.94 -32.38
CA LEU A 348 -52.03 -9.21 -31.38
C LEU A 348 -51.64 -8.57 -30.03
N PRO A 349 -52.61 -8.28 -29.14
CA PRO A 349 -52.59 -7.03 -28.38
C PRO A 349 -52.11 -7.14 -26.92
N GLN A 350 -51.84 -5.97 -26.32
CA GLN A 350 -51.47 -5.80 -24.92
C GLN A 350 -52.69 -5.77 -23.99
N GLU A 351 -52.86 -6.81 -23.18
CA GLU A 351 -53.42 -6.79 -21.82
C GLU A 351 -52.67 -7.90 -21.02
N GLY A 352 -52.38 -7.81 -19.73
CA GLY A 352 -52.82 -6.86 -18.71
C GLY A 352 -53.04 -7.59 -17.39
N LEU A 353 -51.97 -8.02 -16.69
CA LEU A 353 -52.07 -8.64 -15.37
C LEU A 353 -51.10 -8.00 -14.38
N ALA A 354 -51.67 -7.39 -13.34
CA ALA A 354 -50.95 -6.75 -12.24
C ALA A 354 -50.73 -7.71 -11.07
N TYR A 355 -49.66 -7.49 -10.30
CA TYR A 355 -49.51 -7.99 -8.93
C TYR A 355 -49.36 -6.81 -7.94
N PRO A 356 -49.87 -6.93 -6.70
CA PRO A 356 -50.04 -5.77 -5.83
C PRO A 356 -48.91 -5.57 -4.80
N GLY A 357 -48.55 -4.30 -4.61
CA GLY A 357 -48.28 -3.71 -3.29
C GLY A 357 -46.98 -4.04 -2.56
N LEU A 358 -46.03 -3.11 -2.60
CA LEU A 358 -45.30 -2.68 -1.40
C LEU A 358 -45.39 -1.15 -1.30
N ALA A 359 -45.57 -0.62 -0.10
CA ALA A 359 -45.78 0.82 0.13
C ALA A 359 -44.48 1.62 0.03
N ALA A 360 -44.59 2.85 -0.47
CA ALA A 360 -43.52 3.85 -0.38
C ALA A 360 -43.66 4.65 0.91
N ASP A 361 -42.53 4.93 1.56
CA ASP A 361 -42.36 6.00 2.55
C ASP A 361 -41.42 7.09 1.97
N PRO A 362 -41.52 8.34 2.44
CA PRO A 362 -41.12 9.51 1.65
C PRO A 362 -39.65 9.94 1.78
N GLU A 363 -39.20 10.68 0.76
CA GLU A 363 -37.87 11.31 0.68
C GLU A 363 -37.66 12.40 1.75
N PRO A 364 -36.43 12.55 2.29
CA PRO A 364 -36.05 13.73 3.06
C PRO A 364 -35.70 14.90 2.12
N GLN A 365 -36.43 16.01 2.26
CA GLN A 365 -36.18 17.25 1.51
C GLN A 365 -34.96 17.99 2.08
N PHE A 366 -33.87 18.08 1.33
CA PHE A 366 -32.77 19.01 1.66
C PHE A 366 -33.06 20.42 1.13
N ALA A 367 -33.01 21.39 2.03
CA ALA A 367 -33.31 22.79 1.73
C ALA A 367 -32.15 23.49 0.99
N ALA A 368 -32.50 24.52 0.21
CA ALA A 368 -31.61 25.19 -0.73
C ALA A 368 -30.41 25.92 -0.08
N ALA A 369 -29.26 25.89 -0.79
CA ALA A 369 -28.13 26.75 -0.51
C ALA A 369 -28.40 28.20 -0.97
N VAL A 370 -27.98 29.17 -0.15
CA VAL A 370 -28.01 30.61 -0.46
C VAL A 370 -26.68 30.99 -1.12
N PRO A 371 -26.66 31.78 -2.22
CA PRO A 371 -25.43 32.16 -2.89
C PRO A 371 -24.67 33.24 -2.09
N ILE A 372 -23.35 33.08 -1.97
CA ILE A 372 -22.46 34.13 -1.47
C ILE A 372 -21.97 34.92 -2.69
N ALA A 373 -22.27 36.23 -2.71
CA ALA A 373 -21.79 37.13 -3.75
C ALA A 373 -20.35 37.57 -3.47
N SER A 374 -19.59 37.73 -4.55
CA SER A 374 -18.27 38.37 -4.57
C SER A 374 -18.38 39.88 -4.36
N ASP A 375 -17.46 40.46 -3.60
CA ASP A 375 -16.98 41.83 -3.83
C ASP A 375 -15.51 41.95 -3.38
N ASP A 376 -14.78 42.84 -4.04
CA ASP A 376 -13.31 42.91 -4.03
C ASP A 376 -12.82 44.36 -3.84
N GLN A 377 -11.57 44.53 -3.35
CA GLN A 377 -10.79 45.79 -3.28
C GLN A 377 -11.24 46.94 -2.33
N ALA A 378 -10.38 47.30 -1.35
CA ALA A 378 -9.48 48.49 -1.44
C ALA A 378 -9.06 49.14 -0.08
N PHE A 379 -7.75 49.29 0.12
CA PHE A 379 -6.96 50.33 0.85
C PHE A 379 -7.69 51.39 1.73
N ALA A 380 -7.23 51.74 2.95
CA ALA A 380 -5.91 52.36 3.23
C ALA A 380 -5.58 52.56 4.73
N ASP A 381 -4.28 52.58 5.05
CA ASP A 381 -3.62 53.07 6.30
C ASP A 381 -3.59 54.64 6.34
N PRO A 382 -3.12 55.39 7.39
CA PRO A 382 -1.97 55.08 8.28
C PRO A 382 -1.89 55.64 9.75
N ALA A 383 -1.01 55.01 10.56
CA ALA A 383 -0.13 55.59 11.62
C ALA A 383 -0.76 56.24 12.91
N PHE A 384 -0.05 56.53 14.03
CA PHE A 384 1.39 56.74 14.32
C PHE A 384 1.73 56.60 15.84
N GLY A 385 2.97 56.21 16.22
CA GLY A 385 3.61 56.42 17.56
C GLY A 385 3.49 55.27 18.58
N ALA A 386 4.54 54.59 19.09
CA ALA A 386 5.77 55.03 19.82
C ALA A 386 5.44 55.60 21.23
N THR A 387 6.10 55.26 22.37
CA THR A 387 7.51 54.87 22.65
C THR A 387 7.70 53.97 23.91
N SER A 388 8.95 53.60 24.20
CA SER A 388 9.50 52.59 25.14
C SER A 388 9.54 52.89 26.67
N ALA A 389 10.01 51.87 27.41
CA ALA A 389 10.58 51.82 28.79
C ALA A 389 9.57 51.67 29.96
N ALA A 390 9.57 50.59 30.78
CA ALA A 390 10.61 49.99 31.65
C ALA A 390 10.90 50.83 32.92
N THR A 391 11.02 50.33 34.17
CA THR A 391 10.83 49.00 34.79
C THR A 391 10.80 49.16 36.33
N THR A 392 9.88 48.51 37.07
CA THR A 392 9.94 48.33 38.55
C THR A 392 9.23 47.02 38.95
N VAL A 393 9.93 45.88 39.08
CA VAL A 393 10.57 45.30 40.30
C VAL A 393 9.64 44.47 41.22
N ALA A 394 10.02 43.19 41.37
CA ALA A 394 9.80 42.22 42.47
C ALA A 394 8.40 41.64 42.80
N GLY A 395 8.35 40.30 42.89
CA GLY A 395 7.42 39.54 43.76
C GLY A 395 8.04 39.31 45.16
N PRO A 396 7.84 38.17 45.87
CA PRO A 396 7.15 36.93 45.45
C PRO A 396 6.26 36.26 46.54
N ALA A 397 5.75 35.06 46.20
CA ALA A 397 5.58 33.88 47.09
C ALA A 397 4.57 33.84 48.28
N THR A 398 3.50 33.05 48.06
CA THR A 398 3.12 31.84 48.85
C THR A 398 2.51 31.96 50.27
N VAL A 399 1.71 30.92 50.62
CA VAL A 399 1.34 30.41 51.97
C VAL A 399 -0.09 30.72 52.48
N LEU A 400 -0.97 29.71 52.33
CA LEU A 400 -2.13 29.38 53.20
C LEU A 400 -1.63 29.01 54.63
N PRO A 401 -2.38 29.23 55.74
CA PRO A 401 -3.52 28.33 56.04
C PRO A 401 -4.66 28.80 56.99
N SER A 402 -5.73 28.00 56.96
CA SER A 402 -6.59 27.49 58.03
C SER A 402 -6.91 28.30 59.31
N GLY A 403 -8.20 28.36 59.66
CA GLY A 403 -8.70 28.65 61.00
C GLY A 403 -10.21 28.38 61.12
N GLN A 404 -10.59 27.39 61.93
CA GLN A 404 -11.97 26.88 62.08
C GLN A 404 -12.47 27.06 63.53
N HIS A 405 -13.80 27.21 63.69
CA HIS A 405 -14.67 27.07 64.88
C HIS A 405 -15.40 28.30 65.49
N ASP A 406 -16.69 28.03 65.76
CA ASP A 406 -17.65 28.49 66.79
C ASP A 406 -17.91 30.00 66.99
N SER A 407 -19.12 30.53 66.79
CA SER A 407 -20.39 30.35 67.56
C SER A 407 -20.36 30.93 68.99
N PRO A 408 -21.50 31.37 69.57
CA PRO A 408 -22.66 32.09 69.01
C PRO A 408 -23.15 33.27 69.93
N ASP A 409 -24.29 33.91 69.59
CA ASP A 409 -25.19 34.74 70.45
C ASP A 409 -24.59 35.99 71.19
N GLU A 410 -25.26 37.12 71.42
CA GLU A 410 -26.60 37.37 71.98
C GLU A 410 -27.07 38.85 71.76
N HIS A 411 -28.31 39.15 72.20
CA HIS A 411 -29.09 40.42 72.22
C HIS A 411 -28.36 41.80 72.33
N ALA A 412 -28.88 42.96 71.85
CA ALA A 412 -30.16 43.56 72.25
C ALA A 412 -30.55 44.91 71.55
N GLN A 413 -31.86 45.13 71.37
CA GLN A 413 -32.66 46.38 71.55
C GLN A 413 -32.30 47.76 70.92
N GLY A 414 -33.30 48.41 70.29
CA GLY A 414 -33.74 49.75 70.75
C GLY A 414 -34.14 50.85 69.73
N SER A 415 -35.42 51.31 69.82
CA SER A 415 -35.94 52.64 69.36
C SER A 415 -36.03 52.95 67.84
N GLY A 416 -36.95 53.76 67.30
CA GLY A 416 -38.17 54.37 67.85
C GLY A 416 -38.68 55.62 67.08
N VAL A 417 -40.02 55.78 66.97
CA VAL A 417 -40.81 57.02 66.72
C VAL A 417 -41.05 57.49 65.24
N PRO A 418 -42.24 58.08 64.88
CA PRO A 418 -42.78 58.14 63.50
C PRO A 418 -43.16 59.56 62.97
N THR A 419 -43.74 59.65 61.75
CA THR A 419 -44.60 60.74 61.21
C THR A 419 -45.09 60.36 59.78
N VAL A 420 -46.15 60.89 59.13
CA VAL A 420 -47.43 61.56 59.53
C VAL A 420 -48.48 61.37 58.38
N LYS A 421 -49.73 61.85 58.51
CA LYS A 421 -50.74 61.97 57.41
C LYS A 421 -51.29 63.40 57.31
N PRO A 422 -51.79 63.85 56.14
CA PRO A 422 -53.17 64.38 56.09
C PRO A 422 -53.93 63.96 54.78
N PRO A 423 -55.05 64.57 54.34
CA PRO A 423 -56.36 64.04 54.70
C PRO A 423 -57.33 63.74 53.51
N ARG A 424 -58.54 63.30 53.86
CA ARG A 424 -59.61 62.82 52.95
C ARG A 424 -60.34 63.94 52.18
N SER A 425 -60.85 63.61 51.00
CA SER A 425 -62.17 64.05 50.54
C SER A 425 -62.94 62.88 49.93
N ALA A 426 -64.27 62.92 49.93
CA ALA A 426 -65.12 61.79 49.55
C ALA A 426 -66.26 62.21 48.62
N ARG A 427 -66.50 61.47 47.52
CA ARG A 427 -67.80 61.50 46.84
C ARG A 427 -68.16 60.20 46.10
N LYS A 428 -69.48 59.96 46.08
CA LYS A 428 -70.25 58.74 45.80
C LYS A 428 -69.95 58.04 44.46
N LYS A 429 -70.05 56.69 44.46
CA LYS A 429 -70.18 55.84 43.26
C LYS A 429 -71.52 56.07 42.53
N PRO A 430 -71.58 55.76 41.23
CA PRO A 430 -72.66 54.91 40.72
C PRO A 430 -72.14 53.59 40.10
N ARG A 431 -73.04 52.60 39.98
CA ARG A 431 -72.75 51.19 39.65
C ARG A 431 -72.82 50.91 38.14
N THR A 432 -71.76 51.21 37.38
CA THR A 432 -71.63 50.77 35.97
C THR A 432 -70.22 50.33 35.56
N ARG A 433 -69.22 50.40 36.45
CA ARG A 433 -67.83 49.99 36.15
C ARG A 433 -67.50 48.52 36.39
N THR A 434 -68.38 47.73 37.01
CA THR A 434 -68.08 46.34 37.40
C THR A 434 -67.97 45.38 36.22
N LEU A 435 -68.67 45.60 35.11
CA LEU A 435 -68.55 44.75 33.92
C LEU A 435 -67.27 45.05 33.12
N VAL A 436 -66.91 46.33 32.95
CA VAL A 436 -65.64 46.71 32.29
C VAL A 436 -64.43 46.34 33.16
N ALA A 437 -64.50 46.55 34.48
CA ALA A 437 -63.44 46.13 35.39
C ALA A 437 -63.31 44.60 35.49
N ALA A 438 -64.41 43.85 35.41
CA ALA A 438 -64.36 42.38 35.31
C ALA A 438 -63.78 41.93 33.96
N GLY A 439 -64.16 42.56 32.85
CA GLY A 439 -63.58 42.30 31.53
C GLY A 439 -62.07 42.56 31.50
N CYS A 440 -61.62 43.71 32.01
CA CYS A 440 -60.18 44.01 32.15
C CYS A 440 -59.48 43.07 33.14
N ALA A 441 -60.12 42.67 34.25
CA ALA A 441 -59.54 41.70 35.18
C ALA A 441 -59.41 40.31 34.56
N VAL A 442 -60.38 39.85 33.77
CA VAL A 442 -60.30 38.60 33.00
C VAL A 442 -59.25 38.70 31.91
N LEU A 443 -59.13 39.84 31.21
CA LEU A 443 -58.05 40.06 30.23
C LEU A 443 -56.68 40.13 30.90
N ILE A 444 -56.54 40.74 32.07
CA ILE A 444 -55.29 40.78 32.85
C ILE A 444 -54.97 39.40 33.42
N LEU A 445 -55.96 38.61 33.84
CA LEU A 445 -55.76 37.22 34.29
C LEU A 445 -55.47 36.27 33.11
N ALA A 446 -56.04 36.53 31.93
CA ALA A 446 -55.74 35.78 30.71
C ALA A 446 -54.36 36.15 30.16
N LEU A 447 -53.97 37.43 30.19
CA LEU A 447 -52.63 37.88 29.82
C LEU A 447 -51.58 37.48 30.86
N ALA A 448 -51.90 37.53 32.16
CA ALA A 448 -51.02 37.03 33.21
C ALA A 448 -50.92 35.50 33.18
N GLY A 449 -52.00 34.79 32.86
CA GLY A 449 -52.00 33.36 32.61
C GLY A 449 -51.17 33.00 31.38
N TRP A 450 -51.38 33.68 30.26
CA TRP A 450 -50.58 33.56 29.05
C TRP A 450 -49.09 33.85 29.32
N TRP A 451 -48.78 34.93 30.05
CA TRP A 451 -47.42 35.29 30.47
C TRP A 451 -46.82 34.29 31.46
N PHE A 452 -47.64 33.63 32.29
CA PHE A 452 -47.23 32.53 33.17
C PHE A 452 -46.99 31.22 32.39
N PHE A 453 -47.68 31.03 31.25
CA PHE A 453 -47.45 29.94 30.31
C PHE A 453 -46.23 30.17 29.38
N ILE A 454 -45.78 31.41 29.16
CA ILE A 454 -44.49 31.71 28.50
C ILE A 454 -43.37 31.82 29.56
N ARG A 455 -43.19 30.76 30.35
CA ARG A 455 -41.93 30.56 31.08
C ARG A 455 -41.03 29.66 30.24
N VAL A 456 -40.00 30.26 29.65
CA VAL A 456 -38.87 29.50 29.11
C VAL A 456 -38.31 28.64 30.23
N PRO A 457 -38.24 27.30 30.08
CA PRO A 457 -37.66 26.43 31.10
C PRO A 457 -36.21 26.81 31.38
N VAL A 458 -35.76 26.58 32.62
CA VAL A 458 -34.40 26.88 33.07
C VAL A 458 -33.81 25.58 33.59
N HIS A 459 -32.77 25.10 32.92
CA HIS A 459 -32.01 23.91 33.32
C HIS A 459 -30.65 24.32 33.89
N ALA A 460 -29.90 23.37 34.43
CA ALA A 460 -28.49 23.57 34.76
C ALA A 460 -27.62 23.20 33.56
N VAL A 461 -26.51 23.93 33.35
CA VAL A 461 -25.49 23.58 32.36
C VAL A 461 -24.77 22.30 32.81
N PRO A 462 -24.80 21.21 32.03
CA PRO A 462 -24.11 19.96 32.38
C PRO A 462 -22.59 20.13 32.36
N ASP A 463 -21.85 19.20 32.98
CA ASP A 463 -20.39 19.17 32.80
C ASP A 463 -20.03 18.49 31.48
N LEU A 464 -19.59 19.30 30.52
CA LEU A 464 -19.24 18.88 29.16
C LEU A 464 -17.73 18.72 28.97
N ILE A 465 -16.92 19.07 29.98
CA ILE A 465 -15.45 19.06 29.88
C ILE A 465 -14.94 17.62 29.78
N GLY A 466 -13.98 17.39 28.88
CA GLY A 466 -13.39 16.08 28.64
C GLY A 466 -14.24 15.13 27.78
N LEU A 467 -15.51 15.45 27.50
CA LEU A 467 -16.36 14.69 26.58
C LEU A 467 -15.97 14.93 25.12
N ASN A 468 -16.36 14.00 24.24
CA ASN A 468 -16.31 14.21 22.80
C ASN A 468 -17.40 15.22 22.36
N LEU A 469 -17.08 16.11 21.41
CA LEU A 469 -17.96 17.19 20.95
C LEU A 469 -19.37 16.70 20.56
N ASN A 470 -19.50 15.56 19.90
CA ASN A 470 -20.82 15.04 19.50
C ASN A 470 -21.67 14.66 20.72
N VAL A 471 -21.07 14.06 21.75
CA VAL A 471 -21.73 13.69 23.00
C VAL A 471 -22.07 14.95 23.80
N ALA A 472 -21.13 15.89 23.89
CA ALA A 472 -21.34 17.15 24.58
C ALA A 472 -22.46 18.00 23.94
N THR A 473 -22.50 18.02 22.60
CA THR A 473 -23.52 18.74 21.83
C THR A 473 -24.90 18.11 22.01
N ALA A 474 -24.99 16.78 21.96
CA ALA A 474 -26.25 16.06 22.24
C ALA A 474 -26.77 16.33 23.66
N GLN A 475 -25.91 16.28 24.68
CA GLN A 475 -26.30 16.58 26.08
C GLN A 475 -26.76 18.04 26.28
N ALA A 476 -26.11 19.00 25.60
CA ALA A 476 -26.53 20.39 25.65
C ALA A 476 -27.88 20.62 24.93
N GLN A 477 -28.07 19.98 23.77
CA GLN A 477 -29.29 20.11 22.96
C GLN A 477 -30.51 19.42 23.59
N ASP A 478 -30.32 18.31 24.31
CA ASP A 478 -31.40 17.64 25.08
C ASP A 478 -31.98 18.54 26.18
N LEU A 479 -31.17 19.47 26.69
CA LEU A 479 -31.55 20.53 27.64
C LEU A 479 -31.91 21.87 26.94
N GLY A 480 -32.11 21.84 25.62
CA GLY A 480 -32.54 22.99 24.83
C GLY A 480 -31.48 24.09 24.64
N TYR A 481 -30.20 23.84 24.92
CA TYR A 481 -29.12 24.81 24.70
C TYR A 481 -28.62 24.85 23.25
N VAL A 482 -28.19 26.03 22.82
CA VAL A 482 -27.45 26.21 21.57
C VAL A 482 -25.96 26.01 21.86
N VAL A 483 -25.25 25.29 20.99
CA VAL A 483 -23.81 25.03 21.18
C VAL A 483 -23.00 25.82 20.17
N ASP A 484 -22.04 26.58 20.67
CA ASP A 484 -21.04 27.30 19.88
C ASP A 484 -19.67 26.65 20.09
N SER A 485 -19.20 25.92 19.08
CA SER A 485 -17.91 25.23 19.09
C SER A 485 -16.90 25.90 18.13
N SER A 486 -17.01 27.22 17.95
CA SER A 486 -16.11 27.99 17.07
C SER A 486 -14.69 28.09 17.63
N THR A 487 -14.54 28.17 18.95
CA THR A 487 -13.25 28.23 19.64
C THR A 487 -12.54 26.87 19.60
N LYS A 488 -11.29 26.87 19.13
CA LYS A 488 -10.46 25.67 18.97
C LYS A 488 -9.06 25.92 19.51
N ASP A 489 -8.48 24.94 20.20
CA ASP A 489 -7.15 25.05 20.82
C ASP A 489 -6.41 23.70 20.82
N ARG A 490 -5.10 23.68 21.11
CA ARG A 490 -4.29 22.46 21.24
C ARG A 490 -3.75 22.28 22.65
N GLN A 491 -3.90 21.07 23.18
CA GLN A 491 -3.42 20.74 24.52
C GLN A 491 -2.82 19.34 24.56
N ASP A 492 -1.60 19.23 25.08
CA ASP A 492 -0.90 17.95 25.24
C ASP A 492 -1.72 16.98 26.10
N GLY A 493 -1.79 15.71 25.67
CA GLY A 493 -2.59 14.67 26.32
C GLY A 493 -4.09 14.66 25.98
N THR A 494 -4.56 15.51 25.07
CA THR A 494 -5.98 15.58 24.66
C THR A 494 -6.19 15.08 23.23
N VAL A 495 -7.41 14.59 22.95
CA VAL A 495 -7.77 14.01 21.64
C VAL A 495 -8.52 15.04 20.80
N ALA A 496 -8.27 15.09 19.48
CA ALA A 496 -9.01 15.97 18.59
C ALA A 496 -10.53 15.74 18.68
N GLY A 497 -11.30 16.82 18.79
CA GLY A 497 -12.75 16.77 19.03
C GLY A 497 -13.18 16.60 20.49
N GLN A 498 -12.25 16.59 21.46
CA GLN A 498 -12.55 16.62 22.89
C GLN A 498 -12.83 18.07 23.37
N VAL A 499 -13.76 18.26 24.30
CA VAL A 499 -14.01 19.57 24.93
C VAL A 499 -12.94 19.86 25.98
N LEU A 500 -12.21 20.96 25.82
CA LEU A 500 -11.16 21.42 26.74
C LEU A 500 -11.70 22.33 27.85
N ALA A 501 -12.64 23.22 27.47
CA ALA A 501 -13.28 24.16 28.37
C ALA A 501 -14.70 24.45 27.90
N GLN A 502 -15.57 24.83 28.83
CA GLN A 502 -16.90 25.33 28.52
C GLN A 502 -17.19 26.67 29.21
N THR A 503 -18.03 27.49 28.59
CA THR A 503 -18.55 28.74 29.16
C THR A 503 -20.03 28.89 28.80
N PRO A 504 -20.95 29.09 29.77
CA PRO A 504 -20.69 29.20 31.21
C PRO A 504 -20.18 27.90 31.87
N ALA A 505 -19.63 28.04 33.08
CA ALA A 505 -19.18 26.91 33.89
C ALA A 505 -20.35 25.95 34.24
N PRO A 506 -20.07 24.65 34.52
CA PRO A 506 -21.12 23.70 34.90
C PRO A 506 -21.93 24.14 36.13
N ASP A 507 -23.10 23.55 36.29
CA ASP A 507 -24.12 23.85 37.31
C ASP A 507 -24.73 25.27 37.27
N LYS A 508 -24.27 26.15 36.37
CA LYS A 508 -24.95 27.43 36.10
C LYS A 508 -26.35 27.18 35.54
N SER A 509 -27.37 27.78 36.14
CA SER A 509 -28.73 27.72 35.60
C SER A 509 -28.92 28.72 34.45
N LEU A 510 -29.37 28.23 33.29
CA LEU A 510 -29.62 29.02 32.08
C LEU A 510 -30.99 28.67 31.46
N PRO A 511 -31.71 29.64 30.87
CA PRO A 511 -32.94 29.35 30.13
C PRO A 511 -32.64 28.59 28.83
N GLU A 512 -33.58 27.76 28.38
CA GLU A 512 -33.57 27.15 27.04
C GLU A 512 -33.34 28.21 25.95
N GLY A 513 -32.60 27.84 24.90
CA GLY A 513 -32.13 28.73 23.84
C GLY A 513 -30.86 29.52 24.18
N SER A 514 -30.30 29.40 25.40
CA SER A 514 -29.01 30.00 25.74
C SER A 514 -27.84 29.30 25.03
N THR A 515 -26.81 30.07 24.68
CA THR A 515 -25.59 29.53 24.06
C THR A 515 -24.59 29.05 25.12
N VAL A 516 -24.11 27.82 24.96
CA VAL A 516 -22.92 27.27 25.65
C VAL A 516 -21.76 27.27 24.65
N GLN A 517 -20.69 28.00 24.97
CA GLN A 517 -19.45 28.01 24.20
C GLN A 517 -18.54 26.88 24.66
N LEU A 518 -18.05 26.08 23.71
CA LEU A 518 -17.12 24.98 23.94
C LEU A 518 -15.79 25.25 23.22
N THR A 519 -14.69 25.22 23.95
CA THR A 519 -13.34 25.17 23.37
C THR A 519 -13.03 23.73 23.00
N VAL A 520 -12.86 23.45 21.71
CA VAL A 520 -12.63 22.10 21.20
C VAL A 520 -11.15 21.85 20.92
N SER A 521 -10.65 20.70 21.36
CA SER A 521 -9.28 20.27 21.11
C SER A 521 -9.03 19.96 19.64
N LEU A 522 -7.89 20.42 19.14
CA LEU A 522 -7.26 20.05 17.88
C LEU A 522 -6.13 19.00 18.07
N GLY A 523 -6.10 18.33 19.23
CA GLY A 523 -5.08 17.37 19.65
C GLY A 523 -3.92 17.99 20.42
N ALA A 524 -2.83 17.22 20.56
CA ALA A 524 -1.58 17.65 21.17
C ALA A 524 -0.95 18.86 20.46
N THR A 525 -0.09 19.60 21.17
CA THR A 525 0.65 20.74 20.59
C THR A 525 1.60 20.26 19.49
N LEU A 526 1.91 21.15 18.55
CA LEU A 526 2.78 20.82 17.42
C LEU A 526 4.26 20.98 17.80
N THR A 527 5.10 20.17 17.16
CA THR A 527 6.56 20.19 17.29
C THR A 527 7.17 19.91 15.91
N PRO A 528 8.27 20.57 15.51
CA PRO A 528 8.95 20.26 14.26
C PRO A 528 9.61 18.88 14.33
N LEU A 529 9.54 18.10 13.24
CA LEU A 529 10.32 16.87 13.12
C LEU A 529 11.82 17.23 12.99
N PRO A 530 12.70 16.80 13.92
CA PRO A 530 14.12 17.10 13.84
C PRO A 530 14.78 16.42 12.63
N ALA A 531 15.77 17.09 12.04
CA ALA A 531 16.56 16.57 10.93
C ALA A 531 17.53 15.47 11.41
N VAL A 532 17.03 14.24 11.53
CA VAL A 532 17.78 13.09 12.05
C VAL A 532 18.40 12.18 10.99
N VAL A 533 18.10 12.42 9.70
CA VAL A 533 18.71 11.67 8.59
C VAL A 533 20.21 11.93 8.54
N GLY A 534 20.99 10.86 8.42
CA GLY A 534 22.46 10.88 8.46
C GLY A 534 23.07 10.95 9.87
N LEU A 535 22.29 11.16 10.93
CA LEU A 535 22.79 11.06 12.30
C LEU A 535 22.96 9.59 12.73
N PRO A 536 23.89 9.28 13.65
CA PRO A 536 23.94 7.99 14.32
C PRO A 536 22.61 7.66 15.00
N GLU A 537 22.20 6.39 14.97
CA GLU A 537 20.98 5.88 15.65
C GLU A 537 20.77 6.46 17.07
N PRO A 538 21.73 6.44 18.02
CA PRO A 538 21.52 6.98 19.36
C PRO A 538 21.32 8.51 19.40
N GLU A 539 21.92 9.26 18.48
CA GLU A 539 21.74 10.72 18.40
C GLU A 539 20.38 11.09 17.81
N ALA A 540 19.94 10.33 16.79
CA ALA A 540 18.61 10.46 16.21
C ALA A 540 17.50 10.18 17.24
N LEU A 541 17.65 9.13 18.05
CA LEU A 541 16.71 8.78 19.13
C LEU A 541 16.61 9.91 20.17
N ALA A 542 17.75 10.45 20.62
CA ALA A 542 17.79 11.56 21.56
C ALA A 542 17.16 12.85 21.00
N ALA A 543 17.33 13.12 19.70
CA ALA A 543 16.71 14.27 19.04
C ALA A 543 15.18 14.13 18.95
N LEU A 544 14.66 12.93 18.66
CA LEU A 544 13.21 12.66 18.66
C LEU A 544 12.61 12.80 20.06
N GLU A 545 13.25 12.26 21.09
CA GLU A 545 12.82 12.40 22.48
C GLU A 545 12.80 13.87 22.92
N ALA A 546 13.84 14.64 22.59
CA ALA A 546 13.92 16.07 22.88
C ALA A 546 12.85 16.91 22.15
N ALA A 547 12.39 16.46 20.97
CA ALA A 547 11.26 17.07 20.26
C ALA A 547 9.89 16.71 20.88
N GLY A 548 9.83 15.75 21.80
CA GLY A 548 8.58 15.22 22.36
C GLY A 548 7.87 14.25 21.43
N LEU A 549 8.61 13.51 20.61
CA LEU A 549 8.12 12.51 19.67
C LEU A 549 8.36 11.10 20.21
N ALA A 550 7.51 10.15 19.83
CA ALA A 550 7.66 8.76 20.20
C ALA A 550 8.46 8.01 19.13
N VAL A 551 9.31 7.07 19.54
CA VAL A 551 10.07 6.21 18.60
C VAL A 551 9.22 5.00 18.23
N GLY A 552 9.10 4.74 16.93
CA GLY A 552 8.36 3.62 16.35
C GLY A 552 9.23 2.41 16.06
N ALA A 553 8.97 1.78 14.92
CA ALA A 553 9.78 0.66 14.44
C ALA A 553 11.14 1.16 13.95
N VAL A 554 12.22 0.56 14.46
CA VAL A 554 13.56 0.71 13.89
C VAL A 554 13.81 -0.47 12.95
N THR A 555 13.88 -0.18 11.66
CA THR A 555 14.18 -1.14 10.59
C THR A 555 15.63 -0.97 10.15
N ARG A 556 16.28 -2.04 9.71
CA ARG A 556 17.66 -2.03 9.22
C ARG A 556 17.72 -2.52 7.78
N SER A 557 18.52 -1.85 6.96
CA SER A 557 18.70 -2.17 5.54
C SER A 557 20.09 -1.75 5.03
N MET A 558 20.54 -2.39 3.96
CA MET A 558 21.79 -2.02 3.30
C MET A 558 21.60 -0.74 2.49
N ASN A 559 22.55 0.20 2.59
CA ASN A 559 22.52 1.46 1.86
C ASN A 559 23.94 1.86 1.42
N GLU A 560 24.11 2.18 0.14
CA GLU A 560 25.41 2.48 -0.48
C GLU A 560 25.93 3.90 -0.23
N GLU A 561 25.10 4.79 0.31
CA GLU A 561 25.37 6.21 0.54
C GLU A 561 25.43 6.57 2.03
N VAL A 562 24.57 5.95 2.86
CA VAL A 562 24.45 6.22 4.29
C VAL A 562 25.40 5.32 5.09
N ALA A 563 26.24 5.93 5.92
CA ALA A 563 27.19 5.23 6.77
C ALA A 563 26.50 4.23 7.71
N LYS A 564 27.20 3.14 8.04
CA LYS A 564 26.69 2.12 8.95
C LYS A 564 26.29 2.72 10.31
N ASP A 565 25.18 2.24 10.86
CA ASP A 565 24.53 2.65 12.11
C ASP A 565 24.02 4.12 12.11
N ALA A 566 23.93 4.76 10.93
CA ALA A 566 23.27 6.05 10.73
C ALA A 566 21.88 5.92 10.09
N VAL A 567 21.00 6.87 10.38
CA VAL A 567 19.60 6.88 9.90
C VAL A 567 19.53 7.21 8.41
N ILE A 568 18.89 6.34 7.63
CA ILE A 568 18.55 6.53 6.21
C ILE A 568 17.31 7.41 6.06
N THR A 569 16.25 7.10 6.81
CA THR A 569 14.99 7.86 6.81
C THR A 569 14.39 7.88 8.21
N ALA A 570 13.77 9.01 8.57
CA ALA A 570 12.80 9.08 9.64
C ALA A 570 11.45 9.44 9.03
N THR A 571 10.38 8.75 9.43
CA THR A 571 9.05 8.94 8.86
C THR A 571 8.00 8.78 9.95
N SER A 572 7.04 9.69 10.03
CA SER A 572 5.91 9.53 10.94
C SER A 572 5.10 8.28 10.58
N ALA A 573 4.55 7.61 11.59
CA ALA A 573 3.68 6.46 11.41
C ALA A 573 2.49 6.82 10.48
N ALA A 574 2.04 5.84 9.72
CA ALA A 574 1.11 6.05 8.61
C ALA A 574 -0.16 6.81 9.02
N GLY A 575 -0.42 7.94 8.36
CA GLY A 575 -1.61 8.78 8.58
C GLY A 575 -1.36 10.10 9.35
N GLN A 576 -0.13 10.39 9.75
CA GLN A 576 0.23 11.68 10.40
C GLN A 576 1.23 12.47 9.55
N GLU A 577 0.73 13.12 8.50
CA GLU A 577 1.50 14.13 7.73
C GLU A 577 1.70 15.43 8.52
N PRO A 578 2.64 16.30 8.10
CA PRO A 578 2.79 17.64 8.66
C PRO A 578 1.47 18.41 8.67
N VAL A 579 1.13 18.95 9.83
CA VAL A 579 -0.14 19.66 10.07
C VAL A 579 -0.12 21.07 9.45
N ASN A 580 1.06 21.55 9.04
CA ASN A 580 1.27 22.84 8.39
C ASN A 580 2.47 22.80 7.42
N ALA A 581 2.60 23.87 6.63
CA ALA A 581 3.70 24.06 5.68
C ALA A 581 5.09 24.21 6.33
N GLN A 582 5.15 24.35 7.65
CA GLN A 582 6.39 24.42 8.44
C GLN A 582 6.94 23.04 8.81
N GLY A 583 6.25 21.94 8.47
CA GLY A 583 6.72 20.58 8.74
C GLY A 583 6.40 20.08 10.16
N GLU A 584 5.52 20.76 10.90
CA GLU A 584 5.26 20.42 12.30
C GLU A 584 4.22 19.30 12.44
N ILE A 585 4.45 18.40 13.39
CA ILE A 585 3.61 17.24 13.70
C ILE A 585 3.18 17.28 15.17
N PRO A 586 2.07 16.63 15.58
CA PRO A 586 1.65 16.61 16.98
C PRO A 586 2.69 15.92 17.87
N ARG A 587 2.91 16.42 19.09
CA ARG A 587 3.70 15.72 20.10
C ARG A 587 3.11 14.34 20.41
N GLY A 588 3.99 13.40 20.72
CA GLY A 588 3.65 11.98 20.87
C GLY A 588 3.40 11.22 19.56
N THR A 589 3.50 11.88 18.39
CA THR A 589 3.52 11.18 17.08
C THR A 589 4.66 10.17 17.07
N VAL A 590 4.34 8.96 16.61
CA VAL A 590 5.31 7.86 16.46
C VAL A 590 6.12 8.08 15.19
N VAL A 591 7.45 8.00 15.27
CA VAL A 591 8.38 8.13 14.15
C VAL A 591 9.15 6.83 13.96
N ASP A 592 8.91 6.17 12.84
CA ASP A 592 9.66 4.99 12.40
C ASP A 592 11.01 5.43 11.83
N LEU A 593 12.06 4.63 12.09
CA LEU A 593 13.42 4.87 11.61
C LEU A 593 13.86 3.73 10.70
N ALA A 594 14.53 4.06 9.59
CA ALA A 594 15.36 3.12 8.85
C ALA A 594 16.83 3.45 9.12
N VAL A 595 17.61 2.46 9.54
CA VAL A 595 19.04 2.58 9.87
C VAL A 595 19.86 1.77 8.86
N SER A 596 20.99 2.32 8.44
CA SER A 596 21.90 1.67 7.50
C SER A 596 22.74 0.61 8.19
N ASP A 597 22.74 -0.61 7.67
CA ASP A 597 23.77 -1.61 8.00
C ASP A 597 25.07 -1.40 7.19
N GLY A 598 25.08 -0.41 6.30
CA GLY A 598 26.18 -0.02 5.42
C GLY A 598 26.00 -0.48 3.96
N PRO A 599 27.01 -0.25 3.10
CA PRO A 599 27.01 -0.72 1.72
C PRO A 599 26.92 -2.24 1.61
N ALA A 600 26.32 -2.74 0.54
CA ALA A 600 26.20 -4.19 0.33
C ALA A 600 27.59 -4.84 0.22
N PRO A 601 27.79 -6.05 0.76
CA PRO A 601 29.05 -6.77 0.62
C PRO A 601 29.39 -7.00 -0.86
N ARG A 602 30.68 -7.11 -1.15
CA ARG A 602 31.22 -7.39 -2.48
C ARG A 602 31.80 -8.80 -2.48
N VAL A 603 31.53 -9.54 -3.54
CA VAL A 603 32.02 -10.91 -3.70
C VAL A 603 33.40 -10.89 -4.34
N VAL A 604 34.35 -11.66 -3.79
CA VAL A 604 35.68 -11.84 -4.39
C VAL A 604 35.54 -12.54 -5.75
N PRO A 605 36.00 -11.94 -6.87
CA PRO A 605 35.86 -12.54 -8.20
C PRO A 605 36.61 -13.85 -8.37
N ASP A 606 36.08 -14.71 -9.25
CA ASP A 606 36.78 -15.89 -9.76
C ASP A 606 37.99 -15.53 -10.63
N GLY A 607 38.92 -16.49 -10.78
CA GLY A 607 40.03 -16.38 -11.72
C GLY A 607 41.13 -15.39 -11.35
N LEU A 608 41.15 -14.81 -10.14
CA LEU A 608 42.23 -13.92 -9.69
C LEU A 608 43.60 -14.63 -9.63
N VAL A 609 43.61 -15.89 -9.19
CA VAL A 609 44.82 -16.72 -9.13
C VAL A 609 45.13 -17.30 -10.52
N GLY A 610 46.38 -17.19 -10.97
CA GLY A 610 46.79 -17.57 -12.31
C GLY A 610 46.49 -16.54 -13.41
N ALA A 611 45.90 -15.38 -13.07
CA ALA A 611 45.74 -14.25 -13.99
C ALA A 611 46.93 -13.27 -13.92
N PRO A 612 47.15 -12.44 -14.97
CA PRO A 612 48.04 -11.29 -14.90
C PRO A 612 47.61 -10.30 -13.83
N VAL A 613 48.58 -9.66 -13.15
CA VAL A 613 48.31 -8.69 -12.07
C VAL A 613 47.37 -7.55 -12.50
N ASP A 614 47.51 -7.03 -13.72
CA ASP A 614 46.67 -5.94 -14.23
C ASP A 614 45.21 -6.37 -14.44
N GLN A 615 44.99 -7.61 -14.88
CA GLN A 615 43.65 -8.17 -15.03
C GLN A 615 43.01 -8.42 -13.66
N ALA A 616 43.77 -8.93 -12.69
CA ALA A 616 43.29 -9.12 -11.32
C ALA A 616 42.93 -7.78 -10.65
N ARG A 617 43.74 -6.73 -10.86
CA ARG A 617 43.45 -5.36 -10.41
C ARG A 617 42.17 -4.81 -11.05
N ALA A 618 41.99 -4.98 -12.36
CA ALA A 618 40.80 -4.54 -13.07
C ALA A 618 39.53 -5.27 -12.60
N ALA A 619 39.62 -6.59 -12.38
CA ALA A 619 38.50 -7.39 -11.87
C ALA A 619 38.07 -6.96 -10.46
N LEU A 620 39.03 -6.69 -9.56
CA LEU A 620 38.75 -6.17 -8.22
C LEU A 620 38.15 -4.75 -8.26
N ALA A 621 38.70 -3.86 -9.09
CA ALA A 621 38.16 -2.51 -9.26
C ALA A 621 36.71 -2.52 -9.78
N ALA A 622 36.36 -3.44 -10.68
CA ALA A 622 35.00 -3.59 -11.22
C ALA A 622 33.96 -3.94 -10.14
N VAL A 623 34.36 -4.69 -9.09
CA VAL A 623 33.51 -4.99 -7.93
C VAL A 623 33.74 -4.05 -6.75
N GLN A 624 34.46 -2.93 -6.94
CA GLN A 624 34.78 -1.94 -5.91
C GLN A 624 35.58 -2.51 -4.71
N LEU A 625 36.54 -3.38 -5.01
CA LEU A 625 37.52 -3.91 -4.08
C LEU A 625 38.93 -3.40 -4.41
N GLU A 626 39.77 -3.32 -3.38
CA GLU A 626 41.14 -2.84 -3.52
C GLU A 626 42.14 -4.00 -3.63
N ALA A 627 43.30 -3.74 -4.24
CA ALA A 627 44.33 -4.74 -4.50
C ALA A 627 45.71 -4.29 -3.97
N ALA A 628 46.10 -4.82 -2.81
CA ALA A 628 47.49 -4.81 -2.36
C ALA A 628 48.23 -5.97 -3.03
N VAL A 629 49.39 -5.69 -3.65
CA VAL A 629 50.19 -6.72 -4.33
C VAL A 629 51.55 -6.82 -3.66
N ASN A 630 51.82 -8.01 -3.12
CA ASN A 630 53.14 -8.43 -2.66
C ASN A 630 53.80 -9.31 -3.73
N GLU A 631 55.09 -9.58 -3.60
CA GLU A 631 55.87 -10.31 -4.61
C GLU A 631 56.63 -11.48 -3.98
N ASP A 632 56.55 -12.65 -4.60
CA ASP A 632 57.28 -13.86 -4.18
C ASP A 632 57.77 -14.66 -5.41
N TYR A 633 58.66 -15.63 -5.20
CA TYR A 633 59.18 -16.49 -6.27
C TYR A 633 58.28 -17.71 -6.50
N SER A 634 58.16 -18.14 -7.75
CA SER A 634 57.45 -19.36 -8.13
C SER A 634 58.10 -20.05 -9.32
N GLU A 635 58.33 -21.35 -9.17
CA GLU A 635 58.86 -22.23 -10.22
C GLU A 635 57.80 -22.57 -11.30
N THR A 636 56.51 -22.37 -11.00
CA THR A 636 55.39 -22.81 -11.85
C THR A 636 54.56 -21.65 -12.41
N VAL A 637 54.56 -20.49 -11.75
CA VAL A 637 53.77 -19.31 -12.16
C VAL A 637 54.69 -18.30 -12.87
N PRO A 638 54.41 -17.92 -14.13
CA PRO A 638 55.22 -16.94 -14.86
C PRO A 638 55.32 -15.58 -14.15
N PRO A 639 56.41 -14.82 -14.34
CA PRO A 639 56.55 -13.49 -13.73
C PRO A 639 55.41 -12.56 -14.16
N GLY A 640 54.88 -11.77 -13.22
CA GLY A 640 53.75 -10.86 -13.45
C GLY A 640 52.34 -11.48 -13.27
N TYR A 641 52.25 -12.78 -12.98
CA TYR A 641 50.99 -13.49 -12.71
C TYR A 641 50.79 -13.72 -11.21
N ILE A 642 49.53 -13.82 -10.77
CA ILE A 642 49.18 -14.02 -9.36
C ILE A 642 49.35 -15.49 -8.95
N ILE A 643 50.17 -15.71 -7.92
CA ILE A 643 50.41 -16.99 -7.24
C ILE A 643 49.24 -17.35 -6.32
N SER A 644 48.76 -16.38 -5.52
CA SER A 644 47.72 -16.62 -4.51
C SER A 644 47.03 -15.32 -4.06
N SER A 645 45.90 -15.48 -3.38
CA SER A 645 45.09 -14.43 -2.76
C SER A 645 44.87 -14.75 -1.28
N ASN A 646 44.70 -13.75 -0.43
CA ASN A 646 44.34 -13.94 0.99
C ASN A 646 42.86 -14.31 1.21
N LYS A 647 42.03 -14.26 0.17
CA LYS A 647 40.62 -14.65 0.18
C LYS A 647 40.31 -15.55 -1.02
N GLU A 648 39.49 -16.56 -0.78
CA GLU A 648 38.99 -17.47 -1.81
C GLU A 648 37.92 -16.76 -2.66
N PRO A 649 37.81 -17.07 -3.96
CA PRO A 649 36.70 -16.61 -4.78
C PRO A 649 35.33 -16.98 -4.19
N GLY A 650 34.31 -16.17 -4.47
CA GLY A 650 32.99 -16.33 -3.87
C GLY A 650 32.87 -15.85 -2.42
N THR A 651 33.98 -15.50 -1.74
CA THR A 651 33.92 -14.94 -0.38
C THR A 651 33.29 -13.55 -0.40
N GLU A 652 32.31 -13.30 0.47
CA GLU A 652 31.79 -11.95 0.73
C GLU A 652 32.76 -11.15 1.62
N VAL A 653 33.06 -9.92 1.20
CA VAL A 653 33.90 -8.96 1.92
C VAL A 653 33.26 -7.56 1.90
N PRO A 654 33.58 -6.67 2.85
CA PRO A 654 33.09 -5.28 2.82
C PRO A 654 33.48 -4.54 1.53
N ARG A 655 32.66 -3.58 1.10
CA ARG A 655 33.01 -2.64 0.02
C ARG A 655 34.33 -1.93 0.35
N GLY A 656 35.24 -1.81 -0.62
CA GLY A 656 36.57 -1.25 -0.42
C GLY A 656 37.55 -2.13 0.36
N TYR A 657 37.20 -3.39 0.67
CA TYR A 657 38.15 -4.31 1.32
C TYR A 657 39.39 -4.56 0.44
N THR A 658 40.57 -4.41 1.04
CA THR A 658 41.85 -4.61 0.36
C THR A 658 42.24 -6.09 0.36
N LEU A 659 42.14 -6.73 -0.81
CA LEU A 659 42.69 -8.07 -1.01
C LEU A 659 44.21 -8.00 -1.13
N THR A 660 44.89 -8.96 -0.52
CA THR A 660 46.33 -9.15 -0.65
C THR A 660 46.59 -10.26 -1.67
N LEU A 661 47.13 -9.88 -2.82
CA LEU A 661 47.55 -10.78 -3.88
C LEU A 661 49.07 -10.98 -3.83
N ILE A 662 49.56 -12.19 -4.09
CA ILE A 662 50.99 -12.47 -4.25
C ILE A 662 51.27 -12.63 -5.74
N MET A 663 52.12 -11.78 -6.30
CA MET A 663 52.58 -11.83 -7.69
C MET A 663 53.90 -12.59 -7.82
N SER A 664 54.04 -13.39 -8.87
CA SER A 664 55.28 -14.11 -9.18
C SER A 664 56.37 -13.19 -9.71
N LYS A 665 57.58 -13.37 -9.18
CA LYS A 665 58.86 -12.91 -9.73
C LYS A 665 59.50 -13.88 -10.73
N GLY A 666 58.84 -15.02 -10.98
CA GLY A 666 59.41 -16.17 -11.65
C GLY A 666 60.22 -17.08 -10.69
N PRO A 667 61.02 -18.02 -11.22
CA PRO A 667 61.82 -18.95 -10.43
C PRO A 667 62.80 -18.24 -9.48
N ALA A 668 63.11 -18.88 -8.36
CA ALA A 668 64.08 -18.31 -7.42
C ALA A 668 65.50 -18.29 -8.05
N PRO A 669 66.26 -17.18 -7.92
CA PRO A 669 67.64 -17.14 -8.41
C PRO A 669 68.50 -18.15 -7.64
N ILE A 670 69.38 -18.82 -8.38
CA ILE A 670 70.28 -19.84 -7.84
C ILE A 670 71.70 -19.27 -7.73
N ALA A 671 72.41 -19.65 -6.67
CA ALA A 671 73.82 -19.28 -6.54
C ALA A 671 74.67 -20.12 -7.49
N VAL A 672 75.59 -19.50 -8.23
CA VAL A 672 76.57 -20.24 -9.04
C VAL A 672 77.43 -21.11 -8.11
N PRO A 673 77.42 -22.45 -8.25
CA PRO A 673 78.16 -23.34 -7.38
C PRO A 673 79.68 -23.21 -7.60
N ASP A 674 80.46 -23.36 -6.53
CA ASP A 674 81.91 -23.37 -6.63
C ASP A 674 82.42 -24.68 -7.24
N VAL A 675 82.74 -24.63 -8.54
CA VAL A 675 83.27 -25.73 -9.33
C VAL A 675 84.79 -25.66 -9.53
N ARG A 676 85.49 -24.80 -8.78
CA ARG A 676 86.96 -24.70 -8.84
C ARG A 676 87.62 -26.03 -8.44
N ASN A 677 88.73 -26.36 -9.09
CA ASN A 677 89.46 -27.63 -8.95
C ASN A 677 88.73 -28.89 -9.47
N LEU A 678 87.59 -28.76 -10.16
CA LEU A 678 87.02 -29.83 -10.98
C LEU A 678 87.58 -29.77 -12.41
N SER A 679 87.49 -30.84 -13.19
CA SER A 679 87.74 -30.78 -14.64
C SER A 679 86.63 -29.98 -15.33
N GLY A 680 86.94 -29.29 -16.42
CA GLY A 680 85.95 -28.51 -17.19
C GLY A 680 84.67 -29.30 -17.55
N SER A 681 84.81 -30.58 -17.90
CA SER A 681 83.68 -31.49 -18.15
C SER A 681 82.84 -31.82 -16.91
N ALA A 682 83.45 -32.05 -15.75
CA ALA A 682 82.75 -32.34 -14.50
C ALA A 682 82.09 -31.07 -13.93
N ALA A 683 82.75 -29.92 -14.06
CA ALA A 683 82.21 -28.62 -13.72
C ALA A 683 80.97 -28.29 -14.56
N ALA A 684 81.01 -28.55 -15.88
CA ALA A 684 79.86 -28.37 -16.75
C ALA A 684 78.66 -29.22 -16.31
N ALA A 685 78.86 -30.52 -16.09
CA ALA A 685 77.81 -31.41 -15.61
C ALA A 685 77.24 -30.99 -14.25
N GLN A 686 78.07 -30.47 -13.33
CA GLN A 686 77.60 -29.95 -12.05
C GLN A 686 76.77 -28.67 -12.20
N LEU A 687 77.20 -27.72 -13.03
CA LEU A 687 76.44 -26.50 -13.33
C LEU A 687 75.08 -26.83 -13.97
N GLU A 688 75.06 -27.74 -14.96
CA GLU A 688 73.85 -28.23 -15.61
C GLU A 688 72.91 -28.93 -14.62
N SER A 689 73.44 -29.74 -13.69
CA SER A 689 72.63 -30.40 -12.65
C SER A 689 71.95 -29.43 -11.67
N GLN A 690 72.47 -28.21 -11.53
CA GLN A 690 71.88 -27.15 -10.70
C GLN A 690 70.91 -26.24 -11.49
N GLY A 691 70.68 -26.51 -12.77
CA GLY A 691 69.80 -25.71 -13.62
C GLY A 691 70.45 -24.45 -14.21
N LEU A 692 71.78 -24.41 -14.32
CA LEU A 692 72.52 -23.43 -15.12
C LEU A 692 72.81 -24.02 -16.51
N THR A 693 73.15 -23.18 -17.48
CA THR A 693 73.65 -23.64 -18.79
C THR A 693 75.13 -23.32 -18.93
N VAL A 694 75.85 -23.99 -19.83
CA VAL A 694 77.29 -23.74 -20.06
C VAL A 694 77.48 -23.08 -21.42
N SER A 695 77.97 -21.84 -21.44
CA SER A 695 78.22 -21.08 -22.68
C SER A 695 79.48 -21.52 -23.42
N GLY A 696 80.43 -22.13 -22.70
CA GLY A 696 81.69 -22.62 -23.27
C GLY A 696 82.76 -22.87 -22.20
N ILE A 697 83.75 -23.68 -22.57
CA ILE A 697 84.95 -23.94 -21.77
C ILE A 697 86.15 -23.32 -22.49
N GLU A 698 86.78 -22.32 -21.88
CA GLU A 698 88.02 -21.75 -22.36
C GLU A 698 89.22 -22.53 -21.77
N GLY A 699 89.93 -23.26 -22.63
CA GLY A 699 91.04 -24.17 -22.28
C GLY A 699 90.68 -25.65 -22.49
N PRO A 700 91.56 -26.60 -22.08
CA PRO A 700 91.32 -28.02 -22.28
C PRO A 700 90.16 -28.52 -21.39
N PRO A 701 89.16 -29.28 -21.90
CA PRO A 701 88.05 -29.79 -21.09
C PRO A 701 88.44 -30.73 -19.93
N SER A 702 89.65 -31.29 -19.96
CA SER A 702 90.27 -32.06 -18.88
C SER A 702 91.03 -31.21 -17.85
N GLY A 703 91.27 -29.92 -18.15
CA GLY A 703 91.95 -28.98 -17.26
C GLY A 703 91.11 -28.59 -16.05
N LEU A 704 91.79 -28.25 -14.97
CA LEU A 704 91.14 -27.82 -13.73
C LEU A 704 90.54 -26.42 -13.89
N VAL A 705 89.29 -26.22 -13.44
CA VAL A 705 88.63 -24.92 -13.44
C VAL A 705 89.32 -23.96 -12.47
N LEU A 706 89.70 -22.79 -13.00
CA LEU A 706 90.28 -21.68 -12.26
C LEU A 706 89.21 -20.69 -11.80
N GLN A 707 88.26 -20.38 -12.68
CA GLN A 707 87.22 -19.37 -12.48
C GLN A 707 86.01 -19.68 -13.37
N THR A 708 84.84 -19.21 -12.95
CA THR A 708 83.64 -19.08 -13.78
C THR A 708 83.25 -17.61 -13.95
N ASP A 709 82.50 -17.34 -15.02
CA ASP A 709 81.79 -16.07 -15.24
C ASP A 709 80.34 -16.43 -15.61
N PRO A 710 79.31 -16.12 -14.79
CA PRO A 710 79.38 -15.38 -13.52
C PRO A 710 80.14 -16.09 -12.39
N THR A 711 80.45 -15.35 -11.32
CA THR A 711 81.39 -15.79 -10.27
C THR A 711 80.75 -16.76 -9.27
N PRO A 712 81.52 -17.67 -8.62
CA PRO A 712 80.97 -18.58 -7.61
C PRO A 712 80.34 -17.82 -6.43
N GLY A 713 79.12 -18.20 -6.07
CA GLY A 713 78.30 -17.54 -5.04
C GLY A 713 77.41 -16.41 -5.55
N GLU A 714 77.52 -16.01 -6.82
CA GLU A 714 76.68 -14.99 -7.44
C GLU A 714 75.26 -15.53 -7.70
N LEU A 715 74.23 -14.77 -7.33
CA LEU A 715 72.82 -15.14 -7.52
C LEU A 715 72.38 -14.80 -8.94
N VAL A 716 72.08 -15.83 -9.73
CA VAL A 716 71.69 -15.69 -11.14
C VAL A 716 70.34 -16.35 -11.43
N PRO A 717 69.59 -15.91 -12.44
CA PRO A 717 68.40 -16.62 -12.90
C PRO A 717 68.70 -18.08 -13.28
N ARG A 718 67.73 -18.97 -13.08
CA ARG A 718 67.80 -20.32 -13.63
C ARG A 718 67.95 -20.28 -15.15
N GLY A 719 68.77 -21.15 -15.69
CA GLY A 719 69.14 -21.19 -17.11
C GLY A 719 70.28 -20.25 -17.52
N THR A 720 70.76 -19.35 -16.64
CA THR A 720 71.90 -18.45 -16.96
C THR A 720 73.11 -19.24 -17.47
N ALA A 721 73.72 -18.73 -18.54
CA ALA A 721 74.83 -19.37 -19.22
C ALA A 721 76.17 -18.99 -18.57
N VAL A 722 76.79 -19.95 -17.88
CA VAL A 722 78.08 -19.83 -17.21
C VAL A 722 79.21 -20.17 -18.18
N ARG A 723 80.25 -19.34 -18.21
CA ARG A 723 81.51 -19.62 -18.90
C ARG A 723 82.52 -20.20 -17.93
N ILE A 724 83.27 -21.22 -18.38
CA ILE A 724 84.23 -21.94 -17.54
C ILE A 724 85.64 -21.66 -18.05
N PHE A 725 86.54 -21.18 -17.18
CA PHE A 725 87.95 -20.95 -17.51
C PHE A 725 88.81 -22.03 -16.86
N THR A 726 89.56 -22.78 -17.67
CA THR A 726 90.39 -23.90 -17.22
C THR A 726 91.88 -23.60 -17.34
N LYS A 727 92.68 -24.24 -16.48
CA LYS A 727 94.14 -24.20 -16.58
C LYS A 727 94.61 -24.94 -17.84
N LYS A 728 95.47 -24.28 -18.63
CA LYS A 728 96.16 -24.86 -19.80
C LYS A 728 97.08 -26.02 -19.39
#